data_AF-A0A3A9UVN1-F1
#
_entry.id   AF-A0A3A9UVN1-F1
#
_cell.length_a   1.000
_cell.length_b   1.000
_cell.length_c   1.000
_cell.angle_alpha   90.00
_cell.angle_beta   90.00
_cell.angle_gamma   90.00
#
_symmetry.space_group_name_H-M   'P 1'
#
loop_
_entity.id
_entity.type
_entity.pdbx_description
1 polymer ?
#
loop_
_entity_poly.entity_id
_entity_poly.type
_entity_poly.pdbx_seq_one_letter_code
_entity_poly.pdbx_strand_id
1 'polypeptide(L)'
;MYRIKLVILFLFIIQFNINAQDKTEKKSWDVSNPEGDWNFKDLKLSTNQGTWMNLDVSPDGKHIVFDLLGDIYIMNSAGGKATILREGLPFEIQPRFSPDGKTISFTSDAGGGDNVWTMNLDGSNAKQITKETFRLLNNATWMPDGNFLIARKHFTSGRSLGAGEMWMYHKSGGSGIQLTKRKNDQQDVNEPSISPDGKYLYYSEDVYPGGAFQYNKDPNKQIYVINRYNLETSEIERVTGGPGGAARPQISRDGKKLAFVKRVRTKSVLYIHDLETGEEWPIYDGLDKDQQEAWAIFGVYTNFNWTPNNKAIIIWSGGKINKVDVNTLKVTNIPFQVDTSIKIAKAVEFDTPVAPDTFDAKVIRHAVTSPDEKTIVFNALGYLWIKKMPKGAPKRLTSGTDFEFEPSFSPDGKTIVFVTWNDENLGAVHTLSINDGTSTKLTKEKGIYRTPTFSNDGKHITFRKEGGNNEQGLAFAKKSGLYFMNSDGTDIKFLTKEGEYPMFNKTNNRILYQTGGTYFGALTKELRSVDLNGGTKRTLIKSKHGNRLVPSPDNKWIAFQHLHKVYMAPMPSSGQSIDLIDKTKFIPVTQLSKDAGINLHWSNNSKNIHWTLGNEYFTALASEETKAIVESGIKIDLKVKTDKPEGTIAFTGARIITMESDQVIENGTIIIKENKIVAIGNTLDVKIPANAKTYDVTGKTIMPGIVDAHAHIGGFRYGLTTQKHWQFYANLAFGVTTAHDPSANTETVFALSELQKNGTLVGPRLYSTGFILYGAEGDFKAVINNLDDARSSIRRTKAFGALSVKSYNQPRREQRQQVLQAAREEGIFVVPEGGSTFFTNMSMIMDGHTGIEHNIPVAPVYKDVIELWKNSNSGYTPTLIVNYAGLNGEYYWYQNTNVWENEKLLKYTPRSIIDSRSRHRTMVPQEEYENGHIKVSKVAKQLNDNGVTVNLGAHGQLQGLGAHWELWLLQQGGMSNLQALRAATLNGAEYLGMSNDIGSLKVGKLADLVVMNKNPLEDIKNTESIIYTMVNGRLYDTNTMNEIGNSPKPRTKFYWESGTYNQAFKWHEASNSFTRESCGCHVGSH
;
A
#
# COMPACT_ATOMS: atom_id res chain seq x y z
N MET A 1 13.91 -11.36 93.15
CA MET A 1 13.93 -12.82 93.36
C MET A 1 12.78 -13.42 92.57
N TYR A 2 13.06 -14.38 91.69
CA TYR A 2 12.13 -15.31 91.02
C TYR A 2 11.11 -14.70 90.02
N ARG A 3 11.19 -14.99 88.71
CA ARG A 3 11.00 -16.26 87.96
C ARG A 3 9.53 -16.65 87.75
N ILE A 4 9.21 -16.81 86.46
CA ILE A 4 8.23 -17.72 85.81
C ILE A 4 6.81 -17.18 85.54
N LYS A 5 6.63 -16.91 84.23
CA LYS A 5 5.52 -17.14 83.28
C LYS A 5 4.05 -16.88 83.66
N LEU A 6 3.41 -16.13 82.74
CA LEU A 6 2.01 -16.04 82.23
C LEU A 6 1.65 -14.53 82.15
N VAL A 7 1.06 -13.91 81.10
CA VAL A 7 0.06 -14.25 80.05
C VAL A 7 0.31 -13.29 78.85
N ILE A 8 0.72 -13.72 77.64
CA ILE A 8 -0.02 -14.00 76.36
C ILE A 8 -0.85 -12.82 75.81
N LEU A 9 -0.83 -12.38 74.54
CA LEU A 9 0.10 -12.35 73.38
C LEU A 9 -0.64 -11.50 72.31
N PHE A 10 -0.12 -10.33 71.91
CA PHE A 10 -0.65 -9.52 70.79
C PHE A 10 0.36 -9.58 69.64
N LEU A 11 -0.01 -10.22 68.52
CA LEU A 11 0.85 -10.43 67.35
C LEU A 11 0.07 -10.25 66.05
N PHE A 12 0.72 -9.54 65.13
CA PHE A 12 0.40 -9.24 63.73
C PHE A 12 -0.43 -10.30 62.99
N ILE A 13 -1.55 -9.87 62.38
CA ILE A 13 -2.21 -10.56 61.27
C ILE A 13 -1.92 -9.77 60.00
N ILE A 14 -0.96 -10.25 59.22
CA ILE A 14 -0.80 -9.88 57.81
C ILE A 14 -1.77 -10.77 57.03
N GLN A 15 -2.87 -10.20 56.54
CA GLN A 15 -3.66 -10.81 55.48
C GLN A 15 -2.87 -10.69 54.16
N PHE A 16 -2.15 -11.75 53.79
CA PHE A 16 -1.79 -11.96 52.40
C PHE A 16 -3.07 -12.34 51.63
N ASN A 17 -3.70 -11.35 51.01
CA ASN A 17 -4.51 -11.62 49.83
C ASN A 17 -3.54 -12.12 48.75
N ILE A 18 -3.43 -13.44 48.62
CA ILE A 18 -2.90 -14.08 47.43
C ILE A 18 -3.94 -13.80 46.34
N ASN A 19 -3.80 -12.67 45.66
CA ASN A 19 -4.27 -12.56 44.29
C ASN A 19 -3.38 -13.53 43.50
N ALA A 20 -3.79 -14.79 43.43
CA ALA A 20 -3.43 -15.62 42.31
C ALA A 20 -3.93 -14.86 41.08
N GLN A 21 -3.02 -14.16 40.40
CA GLN A 21 -3.23 -13.86 39.01
C GLN A 21 -3.38 -15.22 38.35
N ASP A 22 -4.62 -15.63 38.12
CA ASP A 22 -4.95 -16.55 37.05
C ASP A 22 -4.30 -15.95 35.80
N LYS A 23 -3.08 -16.42 35.49
CA LYS A 23 -2.56 -16.36 34.14
C LYS A 23 -3.52 -17.23 33.35
N THR A 24 -4.64 -16.65 32.92
CA THR A 24 -5.38 -17.16 31.76
C THR A 24 -4.32 -17.32 30.68
N GLU A 25 -3.90 -18.55 30.40
CA GLU A 25 -3.07 -18.85 29.24
C GLU A 25 -3.80 -18.26 28.05
N LYS A 26 -3.26 -17.17 27.48
CA LYS A 26 -3.83 -16.59 26.26
C LYS A 26 -3.80 -17.70 25.22
N LYS A 27 -4.98 -18.22 24.85
CA LYS A 27 -5.14 -19.24 23.81
C LYS A 27 -4.42 -18.74 22.55
N SER A 28 -3.48 -19.53 22.02
CA SER A 28 -2.79 -19.22 20.77
C SER A 28 -3.80 -19.23 19.62
N TRP A 29 -3.66 -18.30 18.67
CA TRP A 29 -4.49 -18.27 17.47
C TRP A 29 -4.30 -19.55 16.65
N ASP A 30 -5.39 -20.20 16.25
CA ASP A 30 -5.39 -21.41 15.43
C ASP A 30 -5.85 -21.06 14.01
N VAL A 31 -4.93 -21.17 13.04
CA VAL A 31 -5.23 -20.89 11.62
C VAL A 31 -6.33 -21.82 11.07
N SER A 32 -6.41 -23.04 11.61
CA SER A 32 -7.36 -24.06 11.18
C SER A 32 -8.78 -23.82 11.71
N ASN A 33 -8.90 -23.02 12.76
CA ASN A 33 -10.16 -22.68 13.42
C ASN A 33 -10.06 -21.27 14.05
N PRO A 34 -10.05 -20.22 13.21
CA PRO A 34 -9.84 -18.86 13.69
C PRO A 34 -10.99 -18.41 14.59
N GLU A 35 -10.67 -17.60 15.60
CA GLU A 35 -11.67 -17.05 16.52
C GLU A 35 -12.56 -16.02 15.81
N GLY A 36 -13.86 -16.02 16.14
CA GLY A 36 -14.85 -15.07 15.62
C GLY A 36 -15.92 -15.71 14.74
N ASP A 37 -16.84 -14.90 14.22
CA ASP A 37 -17.83 -15.34 13.23
C ASP A 37 -17.32 -15.07 11.82
N TRP A 38 -16.87 -16.13 11.16
CA TRP A 38 -16.30 -16.10 9.81
C TRP A 38 -17.33 -16.43 8.73
N ASN A 39 -18.49 -16.96 9.13
CA ASN A 39 -19.53 -17.47 8.24
C ASN A 39 -18.95 -18.29 7.06
N PHE A 40 -18.17 -19.33 7.40
CA PHE A 40 -17.56 -20.21 6.42
C PHE A 40 -18.61 -20.95 5.60
N LYS A 41 -18.38 -21.07 4.30
CA LYS A 41 -19.11 -21.96 3.41
C LYS A 41 -18.19 -23.00 2.78
N ASP A 42 -18.76 -24.17 2.51
CA ASP A 42 -18.08 -25.25 1.80
C ASP A 42 -18.32 -25.14 0.29
N LEU A 43 -17.26 -24.93 -0.47
CA LEU A 43 -17.26 -25.04 -1.93
C LEU A 43 -16.92 -26.48 -2.31
N LYS A 44 -17.91 -27.22 -2.83
CA LYS A 44 -17.65 -28.52 -3.47
C LYS A 44 -16.99 -28.30 -4.83
N LEU A 45 -15.75 -28.76 -4.96
CA LEU A 45 -14.97 -28.65 -6.19
C LEU A 45 -14.72 -30.04 -6.77
N SER A 46 -15.04 -30.21 -8.04
CA SER A 46 -14.68 -31.40 -8.83
C SER A 46 -13.94 -30.94 -10.08
N THR A 47 -12.66 -31.31 -10.21
CA THR A 47 -11.80 -30.81 -11.29
C THR A 47 -10.75 -31.82 -11.75
N ASN A 48 -10.41 -31.73 -13.02
CA ASN A 48 -9.28 -32.41 -13.66
C ASN A 48 -8.26 -31.41 -14.21
N GLN A 49 -8.35 -30.15 -13.78
CA GLN A 49 -7.44 -29.06 -14.09
C GLN A 49 -7.06 -28.32 -12.80
N GLY A 50 -5.82 -27.87 -12.72
CA GLY A 50 -5.33 -27.11 -11.57
C GLY A 50 -4.30 -26.06 -11.96
N THR A 51 -4.20 -25.01 -11.17
CA THR A 51 -3.32 -23.87 -11.41
C THR A 51 -2.10 -23.95 -10.50
N TRP A 52 -0.90 -23.90 -11.09
CA TRP A 52 0.38 -23.84 -10.37
C TRP A 52 0.62 -24.98 -9.36
N MET A 53 0.37 -26.22 -9.80
CA MET A 53 0.48 -27.43 -8.96
C MET A 53 1.94 -27.89 -8.82
N ASN A 54 2.44 -28.00 -7.59
CA ASN A 54 3.72 -28.70 -7.35
C ASN A 54 3.48 -30.20 -7.21
N LEU A 55 4.41 -31.00 -7.72
CA LEU A 55 4.32 -32.46 -7.60
C LEU A 55 5.68 -33.13 -7.34
N ASP A 56 5.60 -34.39 -6.91
CA ASP A 56 6.73 -35.30 -6.80
C ASP A 56 6.33 -36.73 -7.17
N VAL A 57 7.32 -37.56 -7.53
CA VAL A 57 7.16 -38.95 -7.98
C VAL A 57 7.83 -39.88 -6.98
N SER A 58 7.09 -40.89 -6.51
CA SER A 58 7.59 -41.83 -5.51
C SER A 58 8.89 -42.51 -5.95
N PRO A 59 9.78 -42.92 -5.02
CA PRO A 59 11.02 -43.61 -5.37
C PRO A 59 10.82 -44.88 -6.22
N ASP A 60 9.71 -45.59 -6.01
CA ASP A 60 9.31 -46.77 -6.78
C ASP A 60 8.54 -46.45 -8.08
N GLY A 61 8.20 -45.17 -8.32
CA GLY A 61 7.51 -44.68 -9.51
C GLY A 61 6.02 -45.01 -9.60
N LYS A 62 5.41 -45.59 -8.56
CA LYS A 62 3.99 -45.98 -8.58
C LYS A 62 3.03 -44.84 -8.26
N HIS A 63 3.50 -43.81 -7.58
CA HIS A 63 2.64 -42.74 -7.08
C HIS A 63 3.16 -41.35 -7.45
N ILE A 64 2.21 -40.42 -7.59
CA ILE A 64 2.46 -38.98 -7.69
C ILE A 64 1.77 -38.33 -6.50
N VAL A 65 2.51 -37.50 -5.77
CA VAL A 65 1.94 -36.59 -4.76
C VAL A 65 1.92 -35.18 -5.34
N PHE A 66 0.86 -34.42 -5.13
CA PHE A 66 0.73 -33.06 -5.64
C PHE A 66 -0.15 -32.18 -4.75
N ASP A 67 0.03 -30.85 -4.86
CA ASP A 67 -0.86 -29.87 -4.23
C ASP A 67 -1.90 -29.30 -5.20
N LEU A 68 -3.06 -28.92 -4.66
CA LEU A 68 -4.10 -28.18 -5.36
C LEU A 68 -4.93 -27.37 -4.36
N LEU A 69 -4.97 -26.03 -4.52
CA LEU A 69 -5.71 -25.08 -3.66
C LEU A 69 -5.50 -25.26 -2.15
N GLY A 70 -4.28 -25.62 -1.73
CA GLY A 70 -3.92 -25.73 -0.32
C GLY A 70 -4.18 -27.11 0.29
N ASP A 71 -4.60 -28.09 -0.50
CA ASP A 71 -4.70 -29.49 -0.08
C ASP A 71 -3.60 -30.33 -0.74
N ILE A 72 -3.21 -31.45 -0.10
CA ILE A 72 -2.26 -32.43 -0.66
C ILE A 72 -2.98 -33.70 -1.06
N TYR A 73 -2.67 -34.20 -2.26
CA TYR A 73 -3.25 -35.39 -2.86
C TYR A 73 -2.19 -36.39 -3.27
N ILE A 74 -2.57 -37.67 -3.32
CA ILE A 74 -1.79 -38.75 -3.91
C ILE A 74 -2.61 -39.52 -4.94
N MET A 75 -1.98 -39.95 -6.03
CA MET A 75 -2.61 -40.80 -7.04
C MET A 75 -1.63 -41.82 -7.62
N ASN A 76 -2.15 -42.80 -8.36
CA ASN A 76 -1.32 -43.69 -9.17
C ASN A 76 -0.62 -42.90 -10.29
N SER A 77 0.64 -43.23 -10.62
CA SER A 77 1.40 -42.55 -11.67
C SER A 77 0.87 -42.76 -13.08
N ALA A 78 0.00 -43.75 -13.29
CA ALA A 78 -0.77 -43.93 -14.53
C ALA A 78 -1.99 -42.97 -14.62
N GLY A 79 -2.33 -42.27 -13.54
CA GLY A 79 -3.48 -41.37 -13.44
C GLY A 79 -4.70 -42.00 -12.75
N GLY A 80 -5.77 -41.22 -12.65
CA GLY A 80 -7.04 -41.62 -12.06
C GLY A 80 -7.57 -40.63 -11.02
N LYS A 81 -8.47 -41.10 -10.15
CA LYS A 81 -8.99 -40.32 -9.03
C LYS A 81 -7.94 -40.21 -7.93
N ALA A 82 -7.65 -38.99 -7.51
CA ALA A 82 -6.69 -38.72 -6.46
C ALA A 82 -7.32 -38.89 -5.07
N THR A 83 -6.52 -39.38 -4.13
CA THR A 83 -6.88 -39.51 -2.72
C THR A 83 -6.32 -38.32 -1.97
N ILE A 84 -7.15 -37.67 -1.17
CA ILE A 84 -6.73 -36.56 -0.30
C ILE A 84 -5.91 -37.10 0.87
N LEU A 85 -4.77 -36.48 1.15
CA LEU A 85 -3.91 -36.81 2.30
C LEU A 85 -4.05 -35.79 3.43
N ARG A 86 -4.28 -34.52 3.07
CA ARG A 86 -4.38 -33.43 4.03
C ARG A 86 -5.24 -32.30 3.45
N GLU A 87 -6.18 -31.83 4.26
CA GLU A 87 -7.16 -30.81 3.89
C GLU A 87 -7.43 -29.85 5.04
N GLY A 88 -8.00 -28.68 4.73
CA GLY A 88 -8.51 -27.76 5.74
C GLY A 88 -8.38 -26.29 5.35
N LEU A 89 -8.39 -25.41 6.36
CA LEU A 89 -8.06 -24.00 6.14
C LEU A 89 -6.56 -23.75 5.91
N PRO A 90 -5.62 -24.43 6.62
CA PRO A 90 -4.20 -24.24 6.35
C PRO A 90 -3.85 -24.51 4.88
N PHE A 91 -2.92 -23.74 4.33
CA PHE A 91 -2.53 -23.84 2.93
C PHE A 91 -1.31 -24.76 2.79
N GLU A 92 -1.55 -25.99 2.34
CA GLU A 92 -0.54 -27.03 2.18
C GLU A 92 0.02 -27.07 0.75
N ILE A 93 1.33 -26.92 0.58
CA ILE A 93 1.99 -26.86 -0.74
C ILE A 93 3.34 -27.58 -0.79
N GLN A 94 3.86 -27.79 -2.00
CA GLN A 94 5.20 -28.29 -2.30
C GLN A 94 5.52 -29.66 -1.66
N PRO A 95 4.66 -30.69 -1.85
CA PRO A 95 4.90 -32.01 -1.27
C PRO A 95 6.10 -32.72 -1.92
N ARG A 96 6.86 -33.49 -1.14
CA ARG A 96 8.00 -34.32 -1.59
C ARG A 96 8.10 -35.64 -0.83
N PHE A 97 8.33 -36.72 -1.54
CA PHE A 97 8.56 -38.04 -0.92
C PHE A 97 9.91 -38.10 -0.21
N SER A 98 9.97 -38.80 0.93
CA SER A 98 11.22 -39.25 1.52
C SER A 98 11.92 -40.26 0.60
N PRO A 99 13.25 -40.44 0.70
CA PRO A 99 13.98 -41.40 -0.14
C PRO A 99 13.49 -42.85 -0.04
N ASP A 100 12.92 -43.23 1.11
CA ASP A 100 12.32 -44.55 1.35
C ASP A 100 10.84 -44.64 0.95
N GLY A 101 10.23 -43.52 0.52
CA GLY A 101 8.83 -43.43 0.08
C GLY A 101 7.79 -43.52 1.19
N LYS A 102 8.17 -43.56 2.47
CA LYS A 102 7.23 -43.77 3.59
C LYS A 102 6.64 -42.48 4.17
N THR A 103 7.30 -41.35 3.93
CA THR A 103 6.96 -40.06 4.51
C THR A 103 6.88 -39.00 3.41
N ILE A 104 6.08 -37.97 3.61
CA ILE A 104 5.98 -36.82 2.71
C ILE A 104 6.38 -35.57 3.52
N SER A 105 7.30 -34.76 2.99
CA SER A 105 7.52 -33.39 3.47
C SER A 105 6.67 -32.41 2.66
N PHE A 106 6.27 -31.30 3.27
CA PHE A 106 5.48 -30.25 2.63
C PHE A 106 5.66 -28.92 3.37
N THR A 107 5.23 -27.83 2.75
CA THR A 107 5.13 -26.50 3.38
C THR A 107 3.71 -26.27 3.86
N SER A 108 3.56 -25.77 5.08
CA SER A 108 2.27 -25.47 5.70
C SER A 108 2.31 -24.16 6.49
N ASP A 109 1.22 -23.40 6.45
CA ASP A 109 0.97 -22.25 7.31
C ASP A 109 0.16 -22.59 8.59
N ALA A 110 -0.12 -23.87 8.86
CA ALA A 110 -0.92 -24.31 10.02
C ALA A 110 -0.36 -23.82 11.37
N GLY A 111 0.96 -23.60 11.45
CA GLY A 111 1.65 -23.04 12.62
C GLY A 111 1.65 -21.50 12.68
N GLY A 112 0.89 -20.83 11.82
CA GLY A 112 0.85 -19.39 11.64
C GLY A 112 1.59 -18.92 10.38
N GLY A 113 2.92 -19.10 10.35
CA GLY A 113 3.74 -18.80 9.17
C GLY A 113 4.17 -20.07 8.41
N ASP A 114 4.56 -19.90 7.14
CA ASP A 114 5.09 -20.98 6.30
C ASP A 114 6.27 -21.69 6.97
N ASN A 115 6.12 -22.99 7.20
CA ASN A 115 7.13 -23.85 7.78
C ASN A 115 7.15 -25.21 7.07
N VAL A 116 8.21 -25.98 7.30
CA VAL A 116 8.31 -27.35 6.79
C VAL A 116 7.70 -28.34 7.78
N TRP A 117 6.86 -29.21 7.23
CA TRP A 117 6.14 -30.26 7.91
C TRP A 117 6.42 -31.60 7.26
N THR A 118 6.15 -32.67 8.00
CA THR A 118 6.20 -34.05 7.50
C THR A 118 4.97 -34.83 7.94
N MET A 119 4.50 -35.76 7.11
CA MET A 119 3.43 -36.70 7.44
C MET A 119 3.72 -38.08 6.86
N ASN A 120 3.07 -39.11 7.37
CA ASN A 120 3.11 -40.45 6.78
C ASN A 120 2.46 -40.45 5.38
N LEU A 121 2.77 -41.47 4.59
CA LEU A 121 2.20 -41.66 3.24
C LEU A 121 0.66 -41.71 3.21
N ASP A 122 0.01 -42.11 4.30
CA ASP A 122 -1.44 -42.15 4.47
C ASP A 122 -2.06 -40.83 4.97
N GLY A 123 -1.25 -39.77 5.13
CA GLY A 123 -1.67 -38.47 5.65
C GLY A 123 -1.65 -38.34 7.18
N SER A 124 -1.41 -39.44 7.90
CA SER A 124 -1.37 -39.44 9.37
C SER A 124 -0.08 -38.81 9.93
N ASN A 125 -0.08 -38.49 11.22
CA ASN A 125 1.10 -38.03 11.97
C ASN A 125 1.80 -36.78 11.38
N ALA A 126 1.01 -35.84 10.85
CA ALA A 126 1.54 -34.55 10.41
C ALA A 126 2.24 -33.82 11.58
N LYS A 127 3.49 -33.42 11.36
CA LYS A 127 4.37 -32.82 12.37
C LYS A 127 5.15 -31.65 11.78
N GLN A 128 5.15 -30.54 12.51
CA GLN A 128 5.98 -29.37 12.19
C GLN A 128 7.45 -29.63 12.53
N ILE A 129 8.34 -29.41 11.57
CA ILE A 129 9.79 -29.59 11.73
C ILE A 129 10.47 -28.26 12.08
N THR A 130 10.13 -27.18 11.38
CA THR A 130 10.69 -25.85 11.59
C THR A 130 9.69 -24.94 12.30
N LYS A 131 10.18 -23.97 13.09
CA LYS A 131 9.35 -23.10 13.94
C LYS A 131 9.64 -21.62 13.72
N GLU A 132 9.78 -21.20 12.46
CA GLU A 132 9.95 -19.79 12.11
C GLU A 132 8.66 -19.01 12.44
N THR A 133 8.79 -17.88 13.14
CA THR A 133 7.67 -17.08 13.66
C THR A 133 7.57 -15.70 13.00
N PHE A 134 8.33 -15.47 11.92
CA PHE A 134 8.30 -14.23 11.14
C PHE A 134 8.84 -14.44 9.72
N ARG A 135 9.85 -15.30 9.58
CA ARG A 135 10.42 -15.67 8.29
C ARG A 135 9.50 -16.67 7.58
N LEU A 136 9.49 -16.63 6.26
CA LEU A 136 8.83 -17.65 5.45
C LEU A 136 9.82 -18.77 5.19
N LEU A 137 9.44 -20.01 5.47
CA LEU A 137 10.27 -21.17 5.21
C LEU A 137 9.51 -22.21 4.38
N ASN A 138 10.01 -22.51 3.18
CA ASN A 138 9.29 -23.31 2.21
C ASN A 138 10.22 -24.18 1.33
N ASN A 139 9.61 -24.98 0.46
CA ASN A 139 10.22 -25.74 -0.63
C ASN A 139 11.35 -26.68 -0.18
N ALA A 140 11.06 -27.58 0.75
CA ALA A 140 12.05 -28.52 1.26
C ALA A 140 12.35 -29.68 0.30
N THR A 141 13.58 -30.18 0.34
CA THR A 141 14.00 -31.43 -0.30
C THR A 141 14.73 -32.32 0.71
N TRP A 142 14.59 -33.64 0.59
CA TRP A 142 15.25 -34.60 1.47
C TRP A 142 16.71 -34.80 1.09
N MET A 143 17.55 -35.04 2.11
CA MET A 143 18.85 -35.69 1.93
C MET A 143 18.66 -37.19 1.66
N PRO A 144 19.56 -37.85 0.91
CA PRO A 144 19.43 -39.28 0.57
C PRO A 144 19.37 -40.21 1.78
N ASP A 145 19.94 -39.80 2.92
CA ASP A 145 19.90 -40.55 4.17
C ASP A 145 18.54 -40.53 4.89
N GLY A 146 17.61 -39.67 4.44
CA GLY A 146 16.29 -39.50 5.03
C GLY A 146 16.28 -38.90 6.45
N ASN A 147 17.40 -38.36 6.94
CA ASN A 147 17.48 -37.75 8.27
C ASN A 147 17.43 -36.22 8.23
N PHE A 148 17.77 -35.61 7.10
CA PHE A 148 17.81 -34.16 6.95
C PHE A 148 16.96 -33.66 5.79
N LEU A 149 16.50 -32.42 5.92
CA LEU A 149 15.75 -31.65 4.94
C LEU A 149 16.49 -30.34 4.68
N ILE A 150 16.65 -29.97 3.41
CA ILE A 150 17.14 -28.65 3.01
C ILE A 150 15.96 -27.84 2.50
N ALA A 151 15.75 -26.66 3.08
CA ALA A 151 14.65 -25.78 2.78
C ALA A 151 15.12 -24.34 2.62
N ARG A 152 14.27 -23.51 2.02
CA ARG A 152 14.55 -22.11 1.77
C ARG A 152 13.98 -21.26 2.88
N LYS A 153 14.80 -20.39 3.48
CA LYS A 153 14.42 -19.43 4.52
C LYS A 153 14.52 -18.00 4.00
N HIS A 154 13.40 -17.27 4.00
CA HIS A 154 13.31 -15.88 3.51
C HIS A 154 13.51 -14.83 4.58
N PHE A 155 14.15 -13.72 4.20
CA PHE A 155 14.39 -12.57 5.08
C PHE A 155 13.73 -11.30 4.56
N THR A 156 12.54 -10.99 5.05
CA THR A 156 11.86 -9.70 4.85
C THR A 156 12.74 -8.50 5.23
N SER A 157 12.68 -7.45 4.41
CA SER A 157 13.48 -6.21 4.53
C SER A 157 12.61 -4.96 4.32
N GLY A 158 13.22 -3.83 3.95
CA GLY A 158 12.60 -2.55 3.66
C GLY A 158 11.39 -2.64 2.72
N ARG A 159 11.59 -2.86 1.42
CA ARG A 159 10.53 -2.94 0.38
C ARG A 159 10.17 -4.38 -0.01
N SER A 160 10.92 -5.38 0.46
CA SER A 160 10.88 -6.75 -0.06
C SER A 160 10.38 -7.76 0.95
N LEU A 161 9.59 -8.73 0.47
CA LEU A 161 9.25 -9.96 1.19
C LEU A 161 10.47 -10.86 1.44
N GLY A 162 11.61 -10.51 0.83
CA GLY A 162 12.93 -10.94 1.22
C GLY A 162 13.60 -11.86 0.23
N ALA A 163 14.92 -11.80 0.16
CA ALA A 163 15.74 -12.83 -0.47
C ALA A 163 15.89 -14.04 0.47
N GLY A 164 15.87 -15.23 -0.13
CA GLY A 164 16.02 -16.52 0.50
C GLY A 164 17.47 -16.96 0.69
N GLU A 165 17.64 -17.93 1.57
CA GLU A 165 18.87 -18.67 1.84
C GLU A 165 18.54 -20.15 1.97
N MET A 166 19.50 -21.04 1.70
CA MET A 166 19.34 -22.48 1.90
C MET A 166 19.79 -22.88 3.30
N TRP A 167 18.93 -23.65 3.98
CA TRP A 167 19.13 -24.08 5.35
C TRP A 167 18.82 -25.57 5.50
N MET A 168 19.67 -26.30 6.22
CA MET A 168 19.51 -27.72 6.50
C MET A 168 18.96 -27.95 7.90
N TYR A 169 17.99 -28.86 8.03
CA TYR A 169 17.31 -29.20 9.28
C TYR A 169 17.29 -30.71 9.47
N HIS A 170 17.48 -31.18 10.70
CA HIS A 170 17.23 -32.59 11.03
C HIS A 170 15.72 -32.84 11.11
N LYS A 171 15.26 -34.03 10.72
CA LYS A 171 13.84 -34.41 10.71
C LYS A 171 13.16 -34.39 12.09
N SER A 172 13.94 -34.35 13.18
CA SER A 172 13.39 -34.18 14.53
C SER A 172 13.17 -32.71 14.93
N GLY A 173 13.67 -31.76 14.14
CA GLY A 173 13.63 -30.31 14.39
C GLY A 173 15.02 -29.71 14.68
N GLY A 174 15.04 -28.44 15.08
CA GLY A 174 16.26 -27.68 15.41
C GLY A 174 16.26 -26.28 14.77
N SER A 175 17.28 -25.46 15.07
CA SER A 175 17.42 -24.11 14.49
C SER A 175 17.91 -24.11 13.03
N GLY A 176 18.42 -25.24 12.56
CA GLY A 176 18.99 -25.42 11.23
C GLY A 176 20.43 -24.94 11.08
N ILE A 177 21.08 -25.37 9.99
CA ILE A 177 22.42 -25.00 9.56
C ILE A 177 22.31 -24.19 8.26
N GLN A 178 22.89 -22.99 8.23
CA GLN A 178 22.94 -22.18 7.03
C GLN A 178 23.93 -22.78 6.02
N LEU A 179 23.47 -23.00 4.78
CA LEU A 179 24.32 -23.49 3.69
C LEU A 179 24.69 -22.37 2.71
N THR A 180 23.76 -21.48 2.40
CA THR A 180 24.02 -20.34 1.49
C THR A 180 23.68 -19.00 2.17
N LYS A 181 24.30 -17.94 1.66
CA LYS A 181 24.07 -16.57 2.15
C LYS A 181 23.51 -15.72 1.01
N ARG A 182 22.43 -14.98 1.29
CA ARG A 182 21.85 -14.06 0.31
C ARG A 182 22.81 -12.93 -0.02
N LYS A 183 22.80 -12.48 -1.27
CA LYS A 183 23.65 -11.38 -1.75
C LYS A 183 23.19 -10.01 -1.24
N ASN A 184 21.88 -9.78 -1.24
CA ASN A 184 21.22 -8.59 -0.70
C ASN A 184 19.76 -8.93 -0.37
N ASP A 185 18.91 -7.92 -0.21
CA ASP A 185 17.52 -8.09 0.21
C ASP A 185 16.51 -8.32 -0.95
N GLN A 186 16.98 -8.44 -2.19
CA GLN A 186 16.14 -8.56 -3.40
C GLN A 186 16.51 -9.75 -4.29
N GLN A 187 17.81 -10.03 -4.43
CA GLN A 187 18.33 -11.13 -5.24
C GLN A 187 18.25 -12.44 -4.47
N ASP A 188 17.42 -13.33 -4.98
CA ASP A 188 16.86 -14.44 -4.24
C ASP A 188 17.54 -15.77 -4.55
N VAL A 189 17.67 -16.64 -3.54
CA VAL A 189 18.15 -18.03 -3.68
C VAL A 189 16.97 -18.97 -3.56
N ASN A 190 16.84 -19.89 -4.51
CA ASN A 190 15.61 -20.56 -4.86
C ASN A 190 15.80 -22.08 -5.07
N GLU A 191 14.71 -22.84 -4.92
CA GLU A 191 14.49 -24.16 -5.55
C GLU A 191 15.62 -25.21 -5.36
N PRO A 192 15.70 -25.86 -4.17
CA PRO A 192 16.76 -26.82 -3.89
C PRO A 192 16.51 -28.21 -4.52
N SER A 193 17.60 -28.86 -4.94
CA SER A 193 17.63 -30.26 -5.42
C SER A 193 18.94 -30.94 -4.98
N ILE A 194 18.86 -32.15 -4.42
CA ILE A 194 20.03 -32.87 -3.86
C ILE A 194 20.46 -34.02 -4.76
N SER A 195 21.77 -34.13 -5.01
CA SER A 195 22.34 -35.26 -5.76
C SER A 195 22.10 -36.59 -5.05
N PRO A 196 21.91 -37.71 -5.78
CA PRO A 196 21.66 -39.02 -5.19
C PRO A 196 22.76 -39.51 -4.23
N ASP A 197 24.00 -39.08 -4.43
CA ASP A 197 25.15 -39.39 -3.57
C ASP A 197 25.23 -38.51 -2.30
N GLY A 198 24.39 -37.48 -2.19
CA GLY A 198 24.33 -36.56 -1.06
C GLY A 198 25.46 -35.54 -1.00
N LYS A 199 26.30 -35.41 -2.05
CA LYS A 199 27.43 -34.48 -2.07
C LYS A 199 27.07 -33.06 -2.49
N TYR A 200 26.08 -32.89 -3.37
CA TYR A 200 25.81 -31.62 -4.03
C TYR A 200 24.36 -31.17 -3.82
N LEU A 201 24.22 -29.91 -3.42
CA LEU A 201 22.97 -29.17 -3.45
C LEU A 201 22.95 -28.26 -4.68
N TYR A 202 22.01 -28.49 -5.60
CA TYR A 202 21.71 -27.61 -6.72
C TYR A 202 20.61 -26.64 -6.33
N TYR A 203 20.75 -25.38 -6.73
CA TYR A 203 19.76 -24.33 -6.45
C TYR A 203 19.84 -23.23 -7.49
N SER A 204 18.74 -22.50 -7.67
CA SER A 204 18.72 -21.32 -8.53
C SER A 204 19.03 -20.04 -7.75
N GLU A 205 19.70 -19.08 -8.37
CA GLU A 205 20.04 -17.77 -7.79
C GLU A 205 19.70 -16.65 -8.76
N ASP A 206 19.01 -15.61 -8.30
CA ASP A 206 18.82 -14.37 -9.06
C ASP A 206 20.11 -13.56 -9.08
N VAL A 207 20.72 -13.45 -10.25
CA VAL A 207 21.95 -12.70 -10.50
C VAL A 207 21.71 -11.41 -11.29
N TYR A 208 20.45 -11.04 -11.55
CA TYR A 208 20.12 -9.86 -12.36
C TYR A 208 20.69 -8.59 -11.72
N PRO A 209 21.40 -7.72 -12.45
CA PRO A 209 22.10 -6.58 -11.86
C PRO A 209 21.20 -5.68 -11.00
N GLY A 210 21.72 -5.27 -9.84
CA GLY A 210 21.05 -4.34 -8.93
C GLY A 210 20.96 -4.86 -7.50
N GLY A 211 20.01 -4.29 -6.76
CA GLY A 211 19.69 -4.61 -5.36
C GLY A 211 18.40 -3.92 -4.92
N ALA A 212 17.53 -3.62 -5.89
CA ALA A 212 16.25 -2.95 -5.71
C ALA A 212 15.16 -3.71 -6.47
N PHE A 213 13.93 -3.64 -5.97
CA PHE A 213 12.78 -4.29 -6.59
C PHE A 213 12.49 -3.75 -8.01
N GLN A 214 12.10 -4.65 -8.92
CA GLN A 214 11.67 -4.35 -10.29
C GLN A 214 10.44 -5.21 -10.62
N TYR A 215 9.45 -4.63 -11.30
CA TYR A 215 8.22 -5.33 -11.71
C TYR A 215 8.43 -6.29 -12.88
N ASN A 216 9.43 -6.01 -13.73
CA ASN A 216 9.59 -6.55 -15.07
C ASN A 216 11.08 -6.63 -15.47
N LYS A 217 11.85 -7.49 -14.80
CA LYS A 217 13.24 -7.80 -15.20
C LYS A 217 13.24 -8.39 -16.60
N ASP A 218 14.26 -8.07 -17.40
CA ASP A 218 14.39 -8.53 -18.78
C ASP A 218 14.82 -10.01 -18.83
N PRO A 219 13.93 -10.94 -19.25
CA PRO A 219 14.24 -12.36 -19.24
C PRO A 219 15.11 -12.79 -20.43
N ASN A 220 15.30 -11.94 -21.44
CA ASN A 220 16.24 -12.20 -22.54
C ASN A 220 17.69 -11.95 -22.10
N LYS A 221 17.90 -11.26 -20.98
CA LYS A 221 19.16 -11.28 -20.25
C LYS A 221 19.21 -12.50 -19.32
N GLN A 222 20.18 -12.49 -18.42
CA GLN A 222 20.34 -13.52 -17.41
C GLN A 222 19.74 -13.04 -16.09
N ILE A 223 18.59 -13.59 -15.70
CA ILE A 223 17.98 -13.36 -14.39
C ILE A 223 18.46 -14.43 -13.42
N TYR A 224 18.11 -15.70 -13.68
CA TYR A 224 18.48 -16.81 -12.82
C TYR A 224 19.63 -17.64 -13.37
N VAL A 225 20.37 -18.26 -12.46
CA VAL A 225 21.41 -19.25 -12.73
C VAL A 225 21.22 -20.45 -11.84
N ILE A 226 21.81 -21.60 -12.21
CA ILE A 226 21.89 -22.74 -11.32
C ILE A 226 23.32 -22.88 -10.82
N ASN A 227 23.48 -22.83 -9.50
CA ASN A 227 24.73 -23.15 -8.83
C ASN A 227 24.63 -24.55 -8.19
N ARG A 228 25.77 -25.20 -7.95
CA ARG A 228 25.88 -26.30 -6.99
C ARG A 228 26.73 -25.90 -5.79
N TYR A 229 26.30 -26.30 -4.61
CA TYR A 229 27.02 -26.20 -3.34
C TYR A 229 27.52 -27.59 -2.95
N ASN A 230 28.82 -27.72 -2.68
CA ASN A 230 29.42 -28.95 -2.17
C ASN A 230 29.24 -29.03 -0.65
N LEU A 231 28.52 -30.04 -0.18
CA LEU A 231 28.22 -30.22 1.26
C LEU A 231 29.45 -30.62 2.10
N GLU A 232 30.52 -31.11 1.48
CA GLU A 232 31.78 -31.46 2.15
C GLU A 232 32.73 -30.27 2.25
N THR A 233 32.88 -29.48 1.17
CA THR A 233 33.88 -28.40 1.08
C THR A 233 33.29 -26.99 1.26
N SER A 234 31.97 -26.84 1.22
CA SER A 234 31.25 -25.55 1.16
C SER A 234 31.52 -24.72 -0.09
N GLU A 235 32.17 -25.28 -1.11
CA GLU A 235 32.45 -24.59 -2.37
C GLU A 235 31.17 -24.45 -3.20
N ILE A 236 31.02 -23.28 -3.83
CA ILE A 236 29.92 -22.99 -4.76
C ILE A 236 30.50 -22.84 -6.15
N GLU A 237 29.92 -23.55 -7.11
CA GLU A 237 30.25 -23.40 -8.52
C GLU A 237 28.99 -23.21 -9.36
N ARG A 238 29.17 -22.54 -10.50
CA ARG A 238 28.12 -22.31 -11.48
C ARG A 238 27.99 -23.54 -12.37
N VAL A 239 26.80 -24.13 -12.43
CA VAL A 239 26.49 -25.26 -13.32
C VAL A 239 26.03 -24.73 -14.68
N THR A 240 25.04 -23.85 -14.69
CA THR A 240 24.49 -23.28 -15.93
C THR A 240 23.84 -21.90 -15.73
N GLY A 241 23.63 -21.18 -16.83
CA GLY A 241 22.97 -19.87 -16.87
C GLY A 241 22.88 -19.31 -18.30
N GLY A 242 23.07 -17.99 -18.42
CA GLY A 242 23.02 -17.26 -19.69
C GLY A 242 21.65 -16.62 -20.00
N PRO A 243 21.49 -16.05 -21.21
CA PRO A 243 20.24 -15.48 -21.70
C PRO A 243 19.06 -16.44 -21.52
N GLY A 244 17.93 -15.95 -21.01
CA GLY A 244 16.78 -16.80 -20.67
C GLY A 244 16.77 -17.31 -19.23
N GLY A 245 17.93 -17.23 -18.56
CA GLY A 245 18.15 -17.78 -17.23
C GLY A 245 18.14 -19.31 -17.17
N ALA A 246 18.44 -19.83 -15.99
CA ALA A 246 18.26 -21.23 -15.64
C ALA A 246 17.69 -21.31 -14.21
N ALA A 247 16.50 -21.89 -14.07
CA ALA A 247 15.77 -21.96 -12.80
C ALA A 247 15.11 -23.33 -12.60
N ARG A 248 14.59 -23.59 -11.40
CA ARG A 248 13.94 -24.85 -10.97
C ARG A 248 14.79 -26.09 -11.33
N PRO A 249 16.03 -26.21 -10.79
CA PRO A 249 16.86 -27.39 -11.00
C PRO A 249 16.22 -28.64 -10.41
N GLN A 250 16.27 -29.75 -11.15
CA GLN A 250 15.90 -31.06 -10.65
C GLN A 250 16.85 -32.13 -11.20
N ILE A 251 17.68 -32.69 -10.31
CA ILE A 251 18.64 -33.73 -10.66
C ILE A 251 17.94 -35.06 -10.96
N SER A 252 18.45 -35.78 -11.96
CA SER A 252 18.06 -37.16 -12.28
C SER A 252 18.46 -38.13 -11.18
N ARG A 253 17.79 -39.28 -11.12
CA ARG A 253 17.95 -40.28 -10.05
C ARG A 253 19.31 -40.98 -10.10
N ASP A 254 20.02 -40.92 -11.23
CA ASP A 254 21.40 -41.41 -11.37
C ASP A 254 22.47 -40.31 -11.20
N GLY A 255 22.06 -39.05 -11.00
CA GLY A 255 22.96 -37.92 -10.79
C GLY A 255 23.69 -37.42 -12.05
N LYS A 256 23.35 -37.91 -13.25
CA LYS A 256 24.09 -37.59 -14.49
C LYS A 256 23.52 -36.42 -15.26
N LYS A 257 22.21 -36.21 -15.17
CA LYS A 257 21.48 -35.16 -15.89
C LYS A 257 20.73 -34.24 -14.94
N LEU A 258 20.66 -32.96 -15.29
CA LEU A 258 19.91 -31.93 -14.60
C LEU A 258 18.80 -31.41 -15.51
N ALA A 259 17.55 -31.45 -15.04
CA ALA A 259 16.44 -30.78 -15.73
C ALA A 259 16.21 -29.40 -15.13
N PHE A 260 15.87 -28.41 -15.96
CA PHE A 260 15.63 -27.04 -15.51
C PHE A 260 14.73 -26.25 -16.46
N VAL A 261 14.19 -25.13 -15.99
CA VAL A 261 13.36 -24.21 -16.76
C VAL A 261 14.21 -23.03 -17.26
N LYS A 262 14.07 -22.72 -18.55
CA LYS A 262 14.74 -21.61 -19.24
C LYS A 262 13.73 -20.82 -20.05
N ARG A 263 13.86 -19.49 -20.08
CA ARG A 263 13.05 -18.65 -20.98
C ARG A 263 13.69 -18.61 -22.36
N VAL A 264 12.92 -18.91 -23.40
CA VAL A 264 13.30 -18.71 -24.81
C VAL A 264 12.30 -17.72 -25.41
N ARG A 265 12.71 -16.45 -25.51
CA ARG A 265 11.82 -15.32 -25.85
C ARG A 265 10.60 -15.28 -24.92
N THR A 266 9.39 -15.45 -25.44
CA THR A 266 8.13 -15.45 -24.68
C THR A 266 7.75 -16.82 -24.10
N LYS A 267 8.51 -17.88 -24.38
CA LYS A 267 8.20 -19.27 -23.97
C LYS A 267 9.04 -19.73 -22.79
N SER A 268 8.41 -20.32 -21.79
CA SER A 268 9.10 -21.10 -20.75
C SER A 268 9.33 -22.51 -21.30
N VAL A 269 10.56 -23.01 -21.21
CA VAL A 269 10.99 -24.25 -21.86
C VAL A 269 11.72 -25.13 -20.85
N LEU A 270 11.40 -26.42 -20.84
CA LEU A 270 12.11 -27.45 -20.09
C LEU A 270 13.36 -27.87 -20.86
N TYR A 271 14.52 -27.78 -20.20
CA TYR A 271 15.83 -28.14 -20.71
C TYR A 271 16.44 -29.29 -19.93
N ILE A 272 17.33 -30.03 -20.59
CA ILE A 272 18.27 -30.95 -19.96
C ILE A 272 19.68 -30.37 -20.07
N HIS A 273 20.44 -30.50 -19.00
CA HIS A 273 21.89 -30.29 -18.93
C HIS A 273 22.55 -31.61 -18.55
N ASP A 274 23.52 -32.06 -19.35
CA ASP A 274 24.34 -33.22 -19.07
C ASP A 274 25.54 -32.82 -18.20
N LEU A 275 25.64 -33.33 -16.98
CA LEU A 275 26.61 -32.84 -15.99
C LEU A 275 28.05 -33.27 -16.26
N GLU A 276 28.25 -34.28 -17.11
CA GLU A 276 29.57 -34.76 -17.49
C GLU A 276 30.12 -33.96 -18.66
N THR A 277 29.29 -33.71 -19.68
CA THR A 277 29.71 -33.08 -20.94
C THR A 277 29.43 -31.57 -20.99
N GLY A 278 28.48 -31.08 -20.21
CA GLY A 278 27.99 -29.70 -20.26
C GLY A 278 27.00 -29.41 -21.40
N GLU A 279 26.59 -30.43 -22.16
CA GLU A 279 25.62 -30.26 -23.24
C GLU A 279 24.23 -29.86 -22.72
N GLU A 280 23.56 -28.94 -23.43
CA GLU A 280 22.21 -28.48 -23.10
C GLU A 280 21.27 -28.52 -24.29
N TRP A 281 20.06 -29.04 -24.10
CA TRP A 281 19.04 -29.07 -25.15
C TRP A 281 17.62 -28.94 -24.58
N PRO A 282 16.71 -28.27 -25.33
CA PRO A 282 15.30 -28.20 -24.96
C PRO A 282 14.61 -29.53 -25.19
N ILE A 283 13.63 -29.87 -24.35
CA ILE A 283 12.82 -31.07 -24.51
C ILE A 283 11.30 -30.81 -24.53
N TYR A 284 10.84 -29.66 -24.03
CA TYR A 284 9.41 -29.31 -24.03
C TYR A 284 9.17 -27.81 -23.85
N ASP A 285 8.39 -27.17 -24.74
CA ASP A 285 8.09 -25.73 -24.76
C ASP A 285 6.62 -25.40 -24.42
N GLY A 286 5.83 -26.40 -24.03
CA GLY A 286 4.43 -26.25 -23.66
C GLY A 286 4.20 -25.89 -22.19
N LEU A 287 5.22 -25.34 -21.50
CA LEU A 287 5.07 -24.87 -20.13
C LEU A 287 4.23 -23.58 -20.06
N ASP A 288 3.58 -23.39 -18.93
CA ASP A 288 2.95 -22.10 -18.62
C ASP A 288 4.04 -21.06 -18.31
N LYS A 289 3.66 -19.77 -18.24
CA LYS A 289 4.65 -18.70 -18.06
C LYS A 289 5.28 -18.79 -16.66
N ASP A 290 6.61 -18.81 -16.61
CA ASP A 290 7.39 -18.76 -15.36
C ASP A 290 7.36 -17.37 -14.68
N GLN A 291 7.81 -17.33 -13.42
CA GLN A 291 7.83 -16.12 -12.59
C GLN A 291 9.22 -15.45 -12.48
N GLN A 292 10.10 -15.60 -13.49
CA GLN A 292 11.47 -15.06 -13.40
C GLN A 292 11.52 -13.53 -13.26
N GLU A 293 10.53 -12.81 -13.79
CA GLU A 293 10.64 -11.38 -14.09
C GLU A 293 10.40 -10.45 -12.87
N ALA A 294 9.96 -10.98 -11.71
CA ALA A 294 9.70 -10.20 -10.50
C ALA A 294 10.21 -10.90 -9.22
N TRP A 295 9.38 -11.02 -8.18
CA TRP A 295 9.65 -11.86 -7.00
C TRP A 295 9.11 -13.27 -7.22
N ALA A 296 9.82 -14.27 -6.70
CA ALA A 296 9.46 -15.69 -6.82
C ALA A 296 9.57 -16.36 -5.43
N ILE A 297 8.75 -15.93 -4.47
CA ILE A 297 8.83 -16.35 -3.05
C ILE A 297 8.54 -17.85 -2.84
N PHE A 298 7.82 -18.49 -3.76
CA PHE A 298 7.60 -19.94 -3.76
C PHE A 298 8.32 -20.64 -4.93
N GLY A 299 9.26 -19.91 -5.53
CA GLY A 299 10.10 -20.25 -6.67
C GLY A 299 9.46 -19.95 -8.02
N VAL A 300 10.27 -20.10 -9.07
CA VAL A 300 10.09 -19.57 -10.42
C VAL A 300 9.10 -20.39 -11.25
N TYR A 301 9.08 -21.70 -11.08
CA TYR A 301 8.11 -22.63 -11.69
C TYR A 301 7.62 -23.66 -10.65
N THR A 302 6.74 -24.60 -10.96
CA THR A 302 6.29 -25.61 -9.97
C THR A 302 7.27 -26.78 -9.82
N ASN A 303 7.21 -27.54 -8.72
CA ASN A 303 8.02 -28.77 -8.59
C ASN A 303 7.63 -29.83 -9.64
N PHE A 304 8.64 -30.55 -10.11
CA PHE A 304 8.53 -31.69 -11.02
C PHE A 304 9.60 -32.73 -10.67
N ASN A 305 9.50 -33.96 -11.19
CA ASN A 305 10.54 -34.97 -10.94
C ASN A 305 10.68 -36.00 -12.07
N TRP A 306 11.84 -36.66 -12.11
CA TRP A 306 12.18 -37.75 -13.01
C TRP A 306 11.46 -39.04 -12.63
N THR A 307 11.10 -39.84 -13.63
CA THR A 307 10.73 -41.24 -13.41
C THR A 307 11.94 -42.03 -12.90
N PRO A 308 11.76 -43.11 -12.11
CA PRO A 308 12.89 -43.85 -11.50
C PRO A 308 13.93 -44.37 -12.49
N ASN A 309 13.54 -44.59 -13.75
CA ASN A 309 14.42 -45.06 -14.82
C ASN A 309 15.10 -43.93 -15.62
N ASN A 310 14.94 -42.66 -15.22
CA ASN A 310 15.49 -41.46 -15.86
C ASN A 310 15.07 -41.25 -17.33
N LYS A 311 14.04 -41.93 -17.82
CA LYS A 311 13.58 -41.82 -19.22
C LYS A 311 12.53 -40.74 -19.45
N ALA A 312 11.88 -40.27 -18.40
CA ALA A 312 10.85 -39.24 -18.51
C ALA A 312 10.82 -38.32 -17.28
N ILE A 313 10.22 -37.15 -17.46
CA ILE A 313 9.94 -36.17 -16.42
C ILE A 313 8.43 -36.03 -16.29
N ILE A 314 7.92 -36.02 -15.06
CA ILE A 314 6.52 -35.72 -14.75
C ILE A 314 6.47 -34.28 -14.25
N ILE A 315 5.66 -33.43 -14.90
CA ILE A 315 5.61 -31.98 -14.69
C ILE A 315 4.21 -31.43 -14.90
N TRP A 316 3.87 -30.34 -14.20
CA TRP A 316 2.64 -29.59 -14.43
C TRP A 316 2.79 -28.59 -15.60
N SER A 317 1.84 -28.59 -16.52
CA SER A 317 1.69 -27.57 -17.58
C SER A 317 0.30 -27.62 -18.21
N GLY A 318 -0.21 -26.49 -18.73
CA GLY A 318 -1.52 -26.47 -19.40
C GLY A 318 -2.69 -26.84 -18.47
N GLY A 319 -2.51 -26.66 -17.16
CA GLY A 319 -3.48 -27.08 -16.14
C GLY A 319 -3.53 -28.60 -15.92
N LYS A 320 -2.57 -29.36 -16.45
CA LYS A 320 -2.54 -30.83 -16.44
C LYS A 320 -1.22 -31.35 -15.87
N ILE A 321 -1.19 -32.63 -15.52
CA ILE A 321 0.04 -33.36 -15.19
C ILE A 321 0.49 -34.08 -16.45
N ASN A 322 1.69 -33.78 -16.93
CA ASN A 322 2.24 -34.29 -18.18
C ASN A 322 3.50 -35.11 -17.92
N LYS A 323 3.67 -36.19 -18.67
CA LYS A 323 4.89 -36.98 -18.77
C LYS A 323 5.60 -36.62 -20.07
N VAL A 324 6.82 -36.12 -19.97
CA VAL A 324 7.70 -35.78 -21.08
C VAL A 324 8.80 -36.84 -21.17
N ASP A 325 8.80 -37.64 -22.23
CA ASP A 325 9.89 -38.60 -22.48
C ASP A 325 11.12 -37.84 -23.02
N VAL A 326 12.27 -37.99 -22.34
CA VAL A 326 13.45 -37.13 -22.62
C VAL A 326 14.22 -37.53 -23.88
N ASN A 327 13.96 -38.72 -24.42
CA ASN A 327 14.64 -39.21 -25.62
C ASN A 327 13.78 -39.02 -26.88
N THR A 328 12.47 -39.31 -26.77
CA THR A 328 11.52 -39.22 -27.89
C THR A 328 10.81 -37.88 -27.97
N LEU A 329 10.92 -37.04 -26.93
CA LEU A 329 10.21 -35.77 -26.75
C LEU A 329 8.67 -35.91 -26.73
N LYS A 330 8.16 -37.14 -26.62
CA LYS A 330 6.73 -37.40 -26.57
C LYS A 330 6.16 -36.91 -25.24
N VAL A 331 5.13 -36.07 -25.33
CA VAL A 331 4.36 -35.58 -24.19
C VAL A 331 3.07 -36.39 -24.07
N THR A 332 2.78 -36.90 -22.88
CA THR A 332 1.57 -37.66 -22.57
C THR A 332 0.90 -37.13 -21.31
N ASN A 333 -0.38 -36.80 -21.40
CA ASN A 333 -1.16 -36.38 -20.24
C ASN A 333 -1.39 -37.57 -19.29
N ILE A 334 -1.13 -37.37 -18.00
CA ILE A 334 -1.50 -38.26 -16.91
C ILE A 334 -2.81 -37.70 -16.34
N PRO A 335 -3.96 -38.32 -16.61
CA PRO A 335 -5.25 -37.79 -16.16
C PRO A 335 -5.33 -37.85 -14.64
N PHE A 336 -5.80 -36.77 -14.02
CA PHE A 336 -6.16 -36.76 -12.61
C PHE A 336 -7.60 -36.28 -12.44
N GLN A 337 -8.23 -36.68 -11.34
CA GLN A 337 -9.52 -36.17 -10.90
C GLN A 337 -9.46 -35.90 -9.39
N VAL A 338 -9.78 -34.67 -9.00
CA VAL A 338 -9.89 -34.25 -7.59
C VAL A 338 -11.35 -33.91 -7.31
N ASP A 339 -11.88 -34.47 -6.23
CA ASP A 339 -13.15 -34.07 -5.63
C ASP A 339 -12.86 -33.65 -4.19
N THR A 340 -13.08 -32.37 -3.86
CA THR A 340 -12.76 -31.79 -2.55
C THR A 340 -13.83 -30.79 -2.09
N SER A 341 -13.72 -30.34 -0.84
CA SER A 341 -14.56 -29.34 -0.20
C SER A 341 -13.67 -28.23 0.36
N ILE A 342 -13.61 -27.08 -0.32
CA ILE A 342 -12.79 -25.94 0.11
C ILE A 342 -13.61 -25.03 1.01
N LYS A 343 -13.09 -24.67 2.18
CA LYS A 343 -13.71 -23.68 3.07
C LYS A 343 -13.37 -22.27 2.62
N ILE A 344 -14.39 -21.43 2.50
CA ILE A 344 -14.26 -20.02 2.13
C ILE A 344 -15.01 -19.18 3.17
N ALA A 345 -14.35 -18.23 3.80
CA ALA A 345 -14.97 -17.27 4.70
C ALA A 345 -15.77 -16.22 3.92
N LYS A 346 -16.75 -15.60 4.57
CA LYS A 346 -17.43 -14.45 3.98
C LYS A 346 -16.43 -13.28 3.80
N ALA A 347 -16.39 -12.75 2.57
CA ALA A 347 -15.64 -11.53 2.26
C ALA A 347 -16.11 -10.35 3.14
N VAL A 348 -15.16 -9.54 3.60
CA VAL A 348 -15.44 -8.34 4.39
C VAL A 348 -16.03 -7.26 3.48
N GLU A 349 -17.30 -6.95 3.68
CA GLU A 349 -18.09 -6.01 2.88
C GLU A 349 -19.03 -5.19 3.78
N PHE A 350 -19.23 -3.91 3.46
CA PHE A 350 -20.10 -2.98 4.20
C PHE A 350 -20.76 -1.98 3.26
N ASP A 351 -21.83 -1.34 3.70
CA ASP A 351 -22.37 -0.16 3.01
C ASP A 351 -21.59 1.11 3.41
N THR A 352 -21.25 1.93 2.43
CA THR A 352 -20.50 3.18 2.57
C THR A 352 -21.34 4.35 2.05
N PRO A 353 -22.03 5.10 2.94
CA PRO A 353 -22.67 6.35 2.56
C PRO A 353 -21.66 7.40 2.07
N VAL A 354 -21.90 7.99 0.91
CA VAL A 354 -20.92 8.79 0.17
C VAL A 354 -21.04 10.30 0.45
N ALA A 355 -22.23 10.80 0.77
CA ALA A 355 -22.49 12.22 0.99
C ALA A 355 -23.46 12.47 2.16
N PRO A 356 -23.01 12.34 3.42
CA PRO A 356 -23.80 12.77 4.57
C PRO A 356 -23.94 14.30 4.60
N ASP A 357 -25.01 14.85 5.16
CA ASP A 357 -25.24 16.31 5.20
C ASP A 357 -24.18 17.05 6.07
N THR A 358 -23.66 16.38 7.10
CA THR A 358 -22.59 16.88 7.96
C THR A 358 -21.59 15.77 8.28
N PHE A 359 -20.37 16.16 8.63
CA PHE A 359 -19.36 15.24 9.15
C PHE A 359 -18.56 15.89 10.28
N ASP A 360 -18.00 15.08 11.17
CA ASP A 360 -17.05 15.54 12.17
C ASP A 360 -15.65 15.55 11.57
N ALA A 361 -14.92 16.65 11.72
CA ALA A 361 -13.50 16.71 11.34
C ALA A 361 -12.71 15.76 12.26
N LYS A 362 -12.14 14.73 11.66
CA LYS A 362 -11.31 13.70 12.30
C LYS A 362 -9.83 14.03 12.20
N VAL A 363 -9.41 14.88 11.27
CA VAL A 363 -7.99 15.21 11.09
C VAL A 363 -7.65 16.49 11.84
N ILE A 364 -7.37 16.35 13.14
CA ILE A 364 -6.91 17.44 14.01
C ILE A 364 -5.39 17.54 13.90
N ARG A 365 -4.89 18.55 13.21
CA ARG A 365 -3.47 18.72 12.89
C ARG A 365 -2.81 19.78 13.75
N HIS A 366 -1.53 19.61 14.03
CA HIS A 366 -0.68 20.58 14.70
C HIS A 366 -1.27 21.14 16.02
N ALA A 367 -2.00 20.31 16.77
CA ALA A 367 -2.63 20.73 17.99
C ALA A 367 -1.59 21.11 19.06
N VAL A 368 -1.81 22.25 19.72
CA VAL A 368 -1.00 22.76 20.83
C VAL A 368 -1.89 23.27 21.95
N THR A 369 -1.39 23.17 23.18
CA THR A 369 -2.13 23.53 24.40
C THR A 369 -1.58 24.83 24.98
N SER A 370 -2.45 25.69 25.51
CA SER A 370 -2.05 26.93 26.18
C SER A 370 -1.20 26.63 27.43
N PRO A 371 -0.33 27.56 27.86
CA PRO A 371 0.51 27.35 29.05
C PRO A 371 -0.26 27.08 30.35
N ASP A 372 -1.51 27.55 30.46
CA ASP A 372 -2.41 27.30 31.58
C ASP A 372 -3.25 26.02 31.44
N GLU A 373 -3.06 25.28 30.33
CA GLU A 373 -3.72 24.01 29.99
C GLU A 373 -5.25 24.09 29.81
N LYS A 374 -5.82 25.29 29.73
CA LYS A 374 -7.28 25.50 29.61
C LYS A 374 -7.77 25.63 28.17
N THR A 375 -6.86 25.73 27.21
CA THR A 375 -7.21 26.01 25.81
C THR A 375 -6.35 25.19 24.86
N ILE A 376 -6.96 24.69 23.79
CA ILE A 376 -6.27 24.05 22.67
C ILE A 376 -6.45 24.89 21.41
N VAL A 377 -5.38 25.01 20.62
CA VAL A 377 -5.39 25.56 19.26
C VAL A 377 -4.90 24.48 18.30
N PHE A 378 -5.58 24.32 17.17
CA PHE A 378 -5.27 23.28 16.19
C PHE A 378 -5.64 23.70 14.77
N ASN A 379 -5.05 23.05 13.78
CA ASN A 379 -5.45 23.16 12.39
C ASN A 379 -6.49 22.08 12.05
N ALA A 380 -7.54 22.47 11.34
CA ALA A 380 -8.47 21.58 10.67
C ALA A 380 -9.05 22.30 9.46
N LEU A 381 -9.24 21.59 8.34
CA LEU A 381 -9.77 22.14 7.09
C LEU A 381 -9.02 23.40 6.61
N GLY A 382 -7.70 23.41 6.77
CA GLY A 382 -6.83 24.50 6.31
C GLY A 382 -6.78 25.72 7.24
N TYR A 383 -7.52 25.76 8.36
CA TYR A 383 -7.58 26.94 9.23
C TYR A 383 -7.31 26.62 10.69
N LEU A 384 -6.94 27.64 11.48
CA LEU A 384 -6.78 27.51 12.93
C LEU A 384 -8.12 27.62 13.66
N TRP A 385 -8.30 26.72 14.63
CA TRP A 385 -9.45 26.64 15.53
C TRP A 385 -8.98 26.69 16.97
N ILE A 386 -9.81 27.26 17.84
CA ILE A 386 -9.59 27.37 19.28
C ILE A 386 -10.74 26.70 20.04
N LYS A 387 -10.42 25.96 21.10
CA LYS A 387 -11.41 25.34 22.00
C LYS A 387 -10.95 25.45 23.45
N LYS A 388 -11.89 25.80 24.35
CA LYS A 388 -11.68 25.70 25.80
C LYS A 388 -11.79 24.24 26.24
N MET A 389 -10.95 23.84 27.18
CA MET A 389 -10.85 22.48 27.71
C MET A 389 -11.30 22.42 29.18
N PRO A 390 -11.88 21.30 29.65
CA PRO A 390 -12.30 20.14 28.85
C PRO A 390 -13.63 20.37 28.09
N LYS A 391 -14.33 21.48 28.39
CA LYS A 391 -15.64 21.83 27.83
C LYS A 391 -15.55 23.05 26.93
N GLY A 392 -16.25 23.02 25.79
CA GLY A 392 -16.36 24.13 24.85
C GLY A 392 -16.53 23.65 23.42
N ALA A 393 -17.13 24.49 22.57
CA ALA A 393 -17.21 24.24 21.13
C ALA A 393 -16.00 24.84 20.42
N PRO A 394 -15.40 24.14 19.43
CA PRO A 394 -14.40 24.72 18.56
C PRO A 394 -14.94 25.96 17.84
N LYS A 395 -14.10 27.00 17.76
CA LYS A 395 -14.38 28.20 16.98
C LYS A 395 -13.19 28.51 16.09
N ARG A 396 -13.47 29.02 14.89
CA ARG A 396 -12.41 29.50 14.00
C ARG A 396 -11.69 30.67 14.70
N LEU A 397 -10.37 30.60 14.80
CA LEU A 397 -9.56 31.59 15.51
C LEU A 397 -9.28 32.83 14.65
N THR A 398 -9.30 32.67 13.33
CA THR A 398 -8.91 33.67 12.34
C THR A 398 -10.03 33.97 11.36
N SER A 399 -9.91 35.07 10.62
CA SER A 399 -10.79 35.43 9.50
C SER A 399 -10.06 35.47 8.14
N GLY A 400 -8.79 35.07 8.09
CA GLY A 400 -7.97 35.09 6.87
C GLY A 400 -8.43 34.11 5.79
N THR A 401 -7.95 34.29 4.56
CA THR A 401 -8.26 33.39 3.44
C THR A 401 -7.15 32.38 3.14
N ASP A 402 -5.92 32.71 3.51
CA ASP A 402 -4.76 31.82 3.39
C ASP A 402 -4.96 30.62 4.32
N PHE A 403 -4.41 29.46 3.93
CA PHE A 403 -4.38 28.34 4.85
C PHE A 403 -3.37 28.58 5.97
N GLU A 404 -3.62 28.05 7.16
CA GLU A 404 -2.90 28.39 8.39
C GLU A 404 -2.51 27.12 9.15
N PHE A 405 -1.25 26.98 9.55
CA PHE A 405 -0.72 25.73 10.09
C PHE A 405 0.29 25.95 11.21
N GLU A 406 0.60 24.85 11.91
CA GLU A 406 1.72 24.74 12.85
C GLU A 406 1.78 25.87 13.91
N PRO A 407 0.69 26.09 14.68
CA PRO A 407 0.64 27.09 15.73
C PRO A 407 1.55 26.74 16.92
N SER A 408 2.03 27.76 17.64
CA SER A 408 2.76 27.63 18.91
C SER A 408 2.45 28.83 19.82
N PHE A 409 2.21 28.60 21.11
CA PHE A 409 1.92 29.65 22.08
C PHE A 409 3.17 30.41 22.53
N SER A 410 3.02 31.71 22.79
CA SER A 410 3.97 32.46 23.62
C SER A 410 3.97 31.92 25.05
N PRO A 411 5.07 32.09 25.82
CA PRO A 411 5.15 31.59 27.20
C PRO A 411 4.06 32.12 28.14
N ASP A 412 3.53 33.32 27.88
CA ASP A 412 2.43 33.93 28.64
C ASP A 412 1.04 33.51 28.17
N GLY A 413 0.95 32.76 27.06
CA GLY A 413 -0.28 32.23 26.50
C GLY A 413 -1.18 33.25 25.80
N LYS A 414 -0.74 34.50 25.62
CA LYS A 414 -1.58 35.57 25.03
C LYS A 414 -1.49 35.65 23.50
N THR A 415 -0.39 35.16 22.94
CA THR A 415 -0.07 35.25 21.52
C THR A 415 0.21 33.86 20.97
N ILE A 416 -0.14 33.61 19.72
CA ILE A 416 0.35 32.45 18.97
C ILE A 416 1.25 32.90 17.82
N VAL A 417 2.24 32.08 17.47
CA VAL A 417 2.96 32.14 16.20
C VAL A 417 2.50 30.98 15.33
N PHE A 418 2.34 31.19 14.03
CA PHE A 418 1.90 30.17 13.08
C PHE A 418 2.44 30.49 11.68
N VAL A 419 2.23 29.58 10.71
CA VAL A 419 2.60 29.80 9.31
C VAL A 419 1.37 29.79 8.41
N THR A 420 1.44 30.56 7.34
CA THR A 420 0.40 30.60 6.31
C THR A 420 0.85 29.94 5.01
N TRP A 421 -0.10 29.54 4.17
CA TRP A 421 0.13 29.12 2.79
C TRP A 421 -0.92 29.69 1.85
N ASN A 422 -0.44 30.25 0.74
CA ASN A 422 -1.23 30.69 -0.40
C ASN A 422 -0.51 30.25 -1.68
N ASP A 423 -1.21 29.65 -2.64
CA ASP A 423 -0.54 29.08 -3.82
C ASP A 423 0.13 30.14 -4.73
N GLU A 424 -0.34 31.39 -4.71
CA GLU A 424 0.18 32.48 -5.55
C GLU A 424 1.10 33.43 -4.76
N ASN A 425 0.78 33.66 -3.48
CA ASN A 425 1.54 34.54 -2.60
C ASN A 425 2.60 33.84 -1.75
N LEU A 426 2.60 32.50 -1.73
CA LEU A 426 3.43 31.63 -0.90
C LEU A 426 3.21 31.87 0.60
N GLY A 427 4.00 31.21 1.44
CA GLY A 427 3.83 31.26 2.89
C GLY A 427 4.57 32.39 3.58
N ALA A 428 4.19 32.62 4.84
CA ALA A 428 4.83 33.54 5.77
C ALA A 428 4.70 33.06 7.23
N VAL A 429 5.55 33.58 8.12
CA VAL A 429 5.38 33.44 9.59
C VAL A 429 4.54 34.60 10.10
N HIS A 430 3.54 34.31 10.92
CA HIS A 430 2.61 35.27 11.51
C HIS A 430 2.55 35.12 13.02
N THR A 431 2.26 36.21 13.73
CA THR A 431 1.75 36.19 15.10
C THR A 431 0.27 36.56 15.13
N LEU A 432 -0.43 36.14 16.18
CA LEU A 432 -1.82 36.53 16.44
C LEU A 432 -2.09 36.67 17.94
N SER A 433 -2.78 37.75 18.33
CA SER A 433 -3.31 37.96 19.68
C SER A 433 -4.59 37.14 19.86
N ILE A 434 -4.66 36.30 20.89
CA ILE A 434 -5.81 35.42 21.12
C ILE A 434 -7.05 36.19 21.60
N ASN A 435 -6.84 37.36 22.22
CA ASN A 435 -7.94 38.14 22.80
C ASN A 435 -8.79 38.85 21.75
N ASP A 436 -8.15 39.40 20.71
CA ASP A 436 -8.81 40.21 19.69
C ASP A 436 -8.68 39.64 18.26
N GLY A 437 -7.88 38.60 18.05
CA GLY A 437 -7.68 37.95 16.75
C GLY A 437 -6.78 38.72 15.78
N THR A 438 -6.11 39.78 16.23
CA THR A 438 -5.23 40.60 15.37
C THR A 438 -4.00 39.81 14.94
N SER A 439 -3.81 39.64 13.62
CA SER A 439 -2.64 38.95 13.05
C SER A 439 -1.62 39.91 12.45
N THR A 440 -0.34 39.65 12.72
CA THR A 440 0.80 40.41 12.20
C THR A 440 1.74 39.50 11.42
N LYS A 441 2.06 39.86 10.18
CA LYS A 441 3.05 39.13 9.36
C LYS A 441 4.47 39.51 9.79
N LEU A 442 5.31 38.52 10.09
CA LEU A 442 6.68 38.73 10.57
C LEU A 442 7.73 38.60 9.45
N THR A 443 7.60 37.61 8.56
CA THR A 443 8.57 37.40 7.48
C THR A 443 8.28 38.30 6.29
N LYS A 444 9.31 39.02 5.80
CA LYS A 444 9.21 39.88 4.62
C LYS A 444 9.36 39.11 3.30
N GLU A 445 10.20 38.09 3.28
CA GLU A 445 10.43 37.25 2.09
C GLU A 445 9.30 36.24 1.90
N LYS A 446 9.05 35.86 0.64
CA LYS A 446 8.23 34.70 0.31
C LYS A 446 9.00 33.41 0.58
N GLY A 447 8.29 32.35 0.94
CA GLY A 447 8.89 31.03 1.11
C GLY A 447 7.90 29.98 1.57
N ILE A 448 8.40 28.77 1.82
CA ILE A 448 7.65 27.70 2.48
C ILE A 448 8.16 27.67 3.93
N TYR A 449 7.43 28.29 4.85
CA TYR A 449 7.81 28.38 6.26
C TYR A 449 7.11 27.30 7.07
N ARG A 450 7.82 26.73 8.06
CA ARG A 450 7.36 25.58 8.84
C ARG A 450 7.74 25.72 10.31
N THR A 451 6.91 25.17 11.18
CA THR A 451 7.18 24.84 12.59
C THR A 451 7.80 25.99 13.39
N PRO A 452 7.15 27.16 13.48
CA PRO A 452 7.63 28.26 14.30
C PRO A 452 7.41 27.99 15.80
N THR A 453 8.36 28.35 16.65
CA THR A 453 8.25 28.22 18.11
C THR A 453 8.91 29.40 18.83
N PHE A 454 8.35 29.81 19.97
CA PHE A 454 8.93 30.86 20.81
C PHE A 454 10.08 30.34 21.69
N SER A 455 10.99 31.23 22.07
CA SER A 455 11.91 31.02 23.19
C SER A 455 11.17 31.04 24.52
N ASN A 456 11.78 30.46 25.57
CA ASN A 456 11.15 30.37 26.90
C ASN A 456 10.87 31.75 27.55
N ASP A 457 11.56 32.80 27.10
CA ASP A 457 11.36 34.19 27.53
C ASP A 457 10.47 35.00 26.57
N GLY A 458 9.98 34.39 25.49
CA GLY A 458 9.11 35.01 24.48
C GLY A 458 9.80 36.02 23.56
N LYS A 459 11.11 36.24 23.70
CA LYS A 459 11.82 37.29 22.96
C LYS A 459 12.19 36.91 21.53
N HIS A 460 12.37 35.61 21.26
CA HIS A 460 12.81 35.10 19.97
C HIS A 460 11.86 34.02 19.43
N ILE A 461 11.92 33.80 18.13
CA ILE A 461 11.18 32.75 17.42
C ILE A 461 12.16 31.96 16.56
N THR A 462 12.12 30.63 16.61
CA THR A 462 12.83 29.76 15.66
C THR A 462 11.85 29.08 14.72
N PHE A 463 12.24 28.85 13.47
CA PHE A 463 11.39 28.27 12.44
C PHE A 463 12.24 27.61 11.34
N ARG A 464 11.59 26.87 10.44
CA ARG A 464 12.21 26.26 9.26
C ARG A 464 11.75 26.94 7.98
N LYS A 465 12.66 27.16 7.04
CA LYS A 465 12.35 27.42 5.62
C LYS A 465 12.59 26.13 4.84
N GLU A 466 11.54 25.56 4.26
CA GLU A 466 11.57 24.31 3.49
C GLU A 466 12.15 24.53 2.07
N GLY A 467 12.68 23.46 1.48
CA GLY A 467 13.02 23.44 0.05
C GLY A 467 11.78 23.32 -0.84
N GLY A 468 11.96 23.50 -2.14
CA GLY A 468 10.88 23.41 -3.12
C GLY A 468 10.42 21.98 -3.33
N ASN A 469 9.18 21.79 -3.77
CA ASN A 469 8.58 20.49 -4.02
C ASN A 469 7.58 20.53 -5.20
N ASN A 470 7.04 19.36 -5.57
CA ASN A 470 6.15 19.20 -6.73
C ASN A 470 4.69 19.62 -6.47
N GLU A 471 4.34 20.03 -5.24
CA GLU A 471 3.00 20.51 -4.90
C GLU A 471 2.97 22.04 -4.85
N GLN A 472 3.99 22.63 -4.22
CA GLN A 472 4.10 24.05 -3.90
C GLN A 472 5.04 24.82 -4.85
N GLY A 473 5.79 24.10 -5.69
CA GLY A 473 6.76 24.67 -6.63
C GLY A 473 8.16 24.85 -6.05
N LEU A 474 9.08 25.32 -6.90
CA LEU A 474 10.51 25.48 -6.58
C LEU A 474 10.93 26.94 -6.32
N ALA A 475 10.03 27.90 -6.57
CA ALA A 475 10.32 29.32 -6.42
C ALA A 475 10.47 29.72 -4.94
N PHE A 476 11.33 30.71 -4.66
CA PHE A 476 11.58 31.26 -3.32
C PHE A 476 12.06 30.23 -2.26
N ALA A 477 12.53 29.06 -2.70
CA ALA A 477 12.97 27.97 -1.82
C ALA A 477 14.51 27.89 -1.60
N LYS A 478 15.25 28.95 -1.95
CA LYS A 478 16.70 29.02 -1.68
C LYS A 478 16.99 29.21 -0.18
N LYS A 479 18.17 28.76 0.24
CA LYS A 479 18.66 28.77 1.63
C LYS A 479 17.68 28.07 2.58
N SER A 480 17.21 26.88 2.21
CA SER A 480 16.42 26.04 3.11
C SER A 480 17.22 25.66 4.37
N GLY A 481 16.53 25.53 5.49
CA GLY A 481 17.14 25.24 6.78
C GLY A 481 16.39 25.87 7.96
N LEU A 482 17.03 25.84 9.12
CA LEU A 482 16.55 26.42 10.37
C LEU A 482 17.04 27.86 10.53
N TYR A 483 16.15 28.70 11.07
CA TYR A 483 16.38 30.11 11.31
C TYR A 483 15.91 30.48 12.72
N PHE A 484 16.40 31.60 13.24
CA PHE A 484 15.72 32.30 14.33
C PHE A 484 15.64 33.80 14.05
N MET A 485 14.75 34.49 14.75
CA MET A 485 14.51 35.93 14.67
C MET A 485 14.03 36.48 16.01
N ASN A 486 14.03 37.80 16.17
CA ASN A 486 13.31 38.46 17.24
C ASN A 486 11.80 38.27 17.08
N SER A 487 11.06 38.30 18.19
CA SER A 487 9.59 38.10 18.21
C SER A 487 8.79 39.14 17.40
N ASP A 488 9.39 40.29 17.08
CA ASP A 488 8.84 41.32 16.20
C ASP A 488 9.15 41.10 14.70
N GLY A 489 9.87 40.03 14.36
CA GLY A 489 10.26 39.69 12.99
C GLY A 489 11.60 40.27 12.52
N THR A 490 12.36 40.94 13.40
CA THR A 490 13.69 41.49 13.07
C THR A 490 14.84 40.50 13.33
N ASP A 491 16.05 40.81 12.86
CA ASP A 491 17.29 40.01 13.07
C ASP A 491 17.20 38.53 12.66
N ILE A 492 16.63 38.24 11.48
CA ILE A 492 16.53 36.87 10.96
C ILE A 492 17.94 36.32 10.68
N LYS A 493 18.30 35.21 11.35
CA LYS A 493 19.60 34.53 11.25
C LYS A 493 19.44 33.07 10.85
N PHE A 494 20.27 32.65 9.90
CA PHE A 494 20.38 31.25 9.48
C PHE A 494 21.21 30.46 10.49
N LEU A 495 20.74 29.27 10.87
CA LEU A 495 21.42 28.39 11.83
C LEU A 495 22.03 27.18 11.15
N THR A 496 21.23 26.39 10.42
CA THR A 496 21.72 25.17 9.79
C THR A 496 20.83 24.68 8.65
N LYS A 497 21.40 23.92 7.71
CA LYS A 497 20.69 23.42 6.50
C LYS A 497 19.76 22.23 6.78
N GLU A 498 19.96 21.54 7.91
CA GLU A 498 19.27 20.30 8.25
C GLU A 498 18.30 20.49 9.41
N GLY A 499 17.32 19.60 9.52
CA GLY A 499 16.48 19.51 10.70
C GLY A 499 15.05 20.02 10.51
N GLU A 500 14.19 19.57 11.42
CA GLU A 500 12.77 19.87 11.49
C GLU A 500 12.36 20.07 12.97
N TYR A 501 11.22 20.72 13.21
CA TYR A 501 10.68 20.97 14.56
C TYR A 501 11.67 21.69 15.50
N PRO A 502 12.21 22.85 15.10
CA PRO A 502 13.14 23.59 15.94
C PRO A 502 12.45 24.08 17.23
N MET A 503 13.14 23.97 18.35
CA MET A 503 12.72 24.53 19.64
C MET A 503 13.92 24.99 20.46
N PHE A 504 13.75 25.97 21.34
CA PHE A 504 14.81 26.40 22.24
C PHE A 504 15.03 25.38 23.36
N ASN A 505 16.28 25.22 23.81
CA ASN A 505 16.55 24.55 25.08
C ASN A 505 16.18 25.45 26.27
N LYS A 506 16.16 24.89 27.48
CA LYS A 506 15.81 25.56 28.73
C LYS A 506 16.49 26.91 28.94
N THR A 507 17.75 27.03 28.56
CA THR A 507 18.57 28.25 28.73
C THR A 507 18.54 29.20 27.53
N ASN A 508 17.72 28.92 26.51
CA ASN A 508 17.58 29.69 25.28
C ASN A 508 18.90 29.91 24.50
N ASN A 509 19.95 29.13 24.75
CA ASN A 509 21.26 29.29 24.10
C ASN A 509 21.54 28.27 23.00
N ARG A 510 20.64 27.31 22.79
CA ARG A 510 20.71 26.29 21.73
C ARG A 510 19.33 26.01 21.17
N ILE A 511 19.30 25.62 19.89
CA ILE A 511 18.11 25.08 19.23
C ILE A 511 18.23 23.55 19.19
N LEU A 512 17.21 22.87 19.69
CA LEU A 512 16.98 21.43 19.54
C LEU A 512 16.17 21.19 18.28
N TYR A 513 16.49 20.15 17.51
CA TYR A 513 15.81 19.82 16.26
C TYR A 513 15.91 18.34 15.93
N GLN A 514 14.98 17.83 15.12
CA GLN A 514 14.96 16.44 14.67
C GLN A 514 15.52 16.29 13.26
N THR A 515 16.32 15.26 13.00
CA THR A 515 16.70 14.81 11.64
C THR A 515 16.10 13.44 11.34
N GLY A 516 16.04 13.08 10.05
CA GLY A 516 15.45 11.82 9.58
C GLY A 516 13.96 11.90 9.23
N GLY A 517 13.34 13.08 9.30
CA GLY A 517 11.92 13.31 8.96
C GLY A 517 10.95 12.70 9.97
N THR A 518 9.70 12.47 9.56
CA THR A 518 8.67 11.73 10.31
C THR A 518 8.46 10.35 9.68
N TYR A 519 7.23 9.89 9.47
CA TYR A 519 6.93 8.72 8.64
C TYR A 519 7.39 8.95 7.19
N PHE A 520 7.73 7.87 6.46
CA PHE A 520 8.34 7.92 5.12
C PHE A 520 9.70 8.64 5.09
N GLY A 521 10.40 8.66 6.23
CA GLY A 521 11.73 9.25 6.37
C GLY A 521 12.82 8.20 6.58
N ALA A 522 13.92 8.59 7.23
CA ALA A 522 15.01 7.68 7.59
C ALA A 522 14.59 6.71 8.70
N LEU A 523 15.00 5.44 8.67
CA LEU A 523 14.62 4.47 9.70
C LEU A 523 14.96 4.89 11.14
N THR A 524 16.05 5.65 11.31
CA THR A 524 16.48 6.23 12.58
C THR A 524 16.25 7.73 12.56
N LYS A 525 15.55 8.25 13.58
CA LYS A 525 15.43 9.69 13.82
C LYS A 525 16.45 10.11 14.85
N GLU A 526 16.97 11.32 14.72
CA GLU A 526 17.91 11.85 15.70
C GLU A 526 17.42 13.19 16.24
N LEU A 527 17.48 13.35 17.56
CA LEU A 527 17.37 14.65 18.20
C LEU A 527 18.78 15.25 18.30
N ARG A 528 18.96 16.41 17.68
CA ARG A 528 20.22 17.16 17.66
C ARG A 528 20.06 18.53 18.29
N SER A 529 21.18 19.18 18.58
CA SER A 529 21.22 20.57 19.00
C SER A 529 22.29 21.37 18.28
N VAL A 530 22.04 22.66 18.06
CA VAL A 530 23.01 23.63 17.53
C VAL A 530 22.99 24.90 18.38
N ASP A 531 24.13 25.59 18.53
CA ASP A 531 24.14 26.93 19.16
C ASP A 531 23.50 28.00 18.26
N LEU A 532 23.23 29.18 18.82
CA LEU A 532 22.59 30.29 18.09
C LEU A 532 23.48 30.91 17.00
N ASN A 533 24.76 30.51 16.91
CA ASN A 533 25.67 30.92 15.84
C ASN A 533 25.71 29.88 14.70
N GLY A 534 24.97 28.77 14.81
CA GLY A 534 24.95 27.71 13.81
C GLY A 534 26.18 26.79 13.82
N GLY A 535 27.07 26.92 14.81
CA GLY A 535 28.39 26.27 14.83
C GLY A 535 28.36 24.88 15.47
N THR A 536 28.40 24.84 16.80
CA THR A 536 28.61 23.60 17.57
C THR A 536 27.35 22.73 17.51
N LYS A 537 27.41 21.63 16.76
CA LYS A 537 26.34 20.63 16.68
C LYS A 537 26.56 19.46 17.63
N ARG A 538 25.49 18.89 18.18
CA ARG A 538 25.53 17.68 19.02
C ARG A 538 24.35 16.78 18.70
N THR A 539 24.58 15.47 18.57
CA THR A 539 23.50 14.47 18.58
C THR A 539 23.22 14.06 20.02
N LEU A 540 21.98 14.22 20.46
CA LEU A 540 21.55 13.93 21.83
C LEU A 540 20.93 12.54 21.92
N ILE A 541 20.00 12.23 21.01
CA ILE A 541 19.24 10.98 21.02
C ILE A 541 19.13 10.43 19.61
N LYS A 542 19.21 9.11 19.46
CA LYS A 542 18.88 8.37 18.24
C LYS A 542 17.76 7.39 18.57
N SER A 543 16.78 7.27 17.69
CA SER A 543 15.65 6.36 17.87
C SER A 543 15.35 5.64 16.57
N LYS A 544 15.73 4.36 16.49
CA LYS A 544 15.37 3.49 15.37
C LYS A 544 13.87 3.19 15.46
N HIS A 545 13.14 3.32 14.34
CA HIS A 545 11.67 3.28 14.28
C HIS A 545 10.95 4.38 15.09
N GLY A 546 11.68 5.39 15.56
CA GLY A 546 11.06 6.59 16.11
C GLY A 546 10.38 7.41 15.01
N ASN A 547 9.38 8.22 15.36
CA ASN A 547 8.70 9.12 14.42
C ASN A 547 8.76 10.59 14.87
N ARG A 548 8.56 10.85 16.16
CA ARG A 548 8.72 12.18 16.78
C ARG A 548 9.46 12.06 18.11
N LEU A 549 10.44 12.94 18.31
CA LEU A 549 11.23 13.10 19.52
C LEU A 549 10.98 14.49 20.10
N VAL A 550 10.38 14.57 21.29
CA VAL A 550 9.89 15.83 21.86
C VAL A 550 10.43 15.99 23.29
N PRO A 551 11.52 16.74 23.49
CA PRO A 551 12.03 17.09 24.82
C PRO A 551 11.03 17.91 25.62
N SER A 552 11.02 17.74 26.94
CA SER A 552 10.26 18.60 27.84
C SER A 552 10.88 20.01 27.90
N PRO A 553 10.08 21.07 28.19
CA PRO A 553 10.58 22.45 28.31
C PRO A 553 11.75 22.62 29.31
N ASP A 554 11.74 21.86 30.41
CA ASP A 554 12.83 21.85 31.40
C ASP A 554 14.02 20.94 31.05
N ASN A 555 13.98 20.29 29.88
CA ASN A 555 14.96 19.33 29.35
C ASN A 555 15.28 18.13 30.26
N LYS A 556 14.39 17.79 31.20
CA LYS A 556 14.57 16.62 32.08
C LYS A 556 13.96 15.33 31.52
N TRP A 557 12.99 15.47 30.62
CA TRP A 557 12.23 14.36 30.06
C TRP A 557 12.22 14.42 28.53
N ILE A 558 11.91 13.28 27.92
CA ILE A 558 11.58 13.19 26.51
C ILE A 558 10.33 12.34 26.33
N ALA A 559 9.40 12.85 25.53
CA ALA A 559 8.28 12.10 24.99
C ALA A 559 8.61 11.72 23.55
N PHE A 560 8.29 10.49 23.15
CA PHE A 560 8.58 10.05 21.79
C PHE A 560 7.53 9.09 21.25
N GLN A 561 7.37 9.11 19.93
CA GLN A 561 6.56 8.16 19.19
C GLN A 561 7.47 7.08 18.62
N HIS A 562 7.11 5.82 18.86
CA HIS A 562 7.82 4.66 18.35
C HIS A 562 6.82 3.60 17.93
N LEU A 563 6.81 3.22 16.64
CA LEU A 563 5.89 2.23 16.05
C LEU A 563 4.41 2.46 16.45
N HIS A 564 3.95 3.71 16.29
CA HIS A 564 2.57 4.12 16.58
C HIS A 564 2.13 3.95 18.05
N LYS A 565 3.07 4.05 18.98
CA LYS A 565 2.83 4.17 20.43
C LYS A 565 3.58 5.39 20.98
N VAL A 566 3.02 6.03 22.02
CA VAL A 566 3.64 7.15 22.73
C VAL A 566 4.36 6.63 23.98
N TYR A 567 5.58 7.10 24.18
CA TYR A 567 6.43 6.76 25.31
C TYR A 567 7.01 8.02 25.96
N MET A 568 7.44 7.86 27.21
CA MET A 568 8.19 8.87 27.97
C MET A 568 9.42 8.22 28.63
N ALA A 569 10.52 8.96 28.71
CA ALA A 569 11.71 8.58 29.46
C ALA A 569 12.41 9.82 30.05
N PRO A 570 13.21 9.68 31.14
CA PRO A 570 14.15 10.71 31.54
C PRO A 570 15.14 11.01 30.42
N MET A 571 15.56 12.27 30.28
CA MET A 571 16.51 12.71 29.26
C MET A 571 17.89 12.96 29.91
N PRO A 572 18.89 12.06 29.75
CA PRO A 572 20.19 12.22 30.39
C PRO A 572 21.04 13.29 29.70
N SER A 573 21.92 13.94 30.47
CA SER A 573 22.95 14.84 29.95
C SER A 573 24.33 14.18 30.04
N SER A 574 24.68 13.32 29.07
CA SER A 574 25.88 12.47 29.11
C SER A 574 27.01 12.90 28.17
N GLY A 575 26.87 13.99 27.41
CA GLY A 575 27.84 14.42 26.38
C GLY A 575 27.94 13.50 25.15
N GLN A 576 27.49 12.25 25.26
CA GLN A 576 27.35 11.26 24.19
C GLN A 576 25.90 11.16 23.71
N SER A 577 25.71 10.69 22.46
CA SER A 577 24.37 10.38 21.96
C SER A 577 23.84 9.09 22.58
N ILE A 578 22.53 9.03 22.82
CA ILE A 578 21.88 7.90 23.47
C ILE A 578 20.89 7.22 22.50
N ASP A 579 20.90 5.90 22.44
CA ASP A 579 19.93 5.12 21.68
C ASP A 579 18.66 4.87 22.52
N LEU A 580 17.54 5.48 22.10
CA LEU A 580 16.26 5.45 22.81
C LEU A 580 15.18 4.78 21.97
N ILE A 581 14.68 3.65 22.45
CA ILE A 581 13.53 2.91 21.91
C ILE A 581 12.62 2.43 23.06
N ASP A 582 11.49 1.82 22.73
CA ASP A 582 10.55 1.22 23.69
C ASP A 582 11.20 0.19 24.63
N LYS A 583 12.23 -0.52 24.15
CA LYS A 583 12.95 -1.59 24.87
C LYS A 583 14.27 -1.13 25.54
N THR A 584 14.54 0.17 25.60
CA THR A 584 15.74 0.69 26.27
C THR A 584 15.73 0.32 27.76
N LYS A 585 16.87 -0.17 28.29
CA LYS A 585 16.97 -0.71 29.67
C LYS A 585 17.79 0.13 30.65
N PHE A 586 18.67 1.01 30.18
CA PHE A 586 19.57 1.80 31.05
C PHE A 586 18.90 3.05 31.64
N ILE A 587 17.69 3.38 31.19
CA ILE A 587 16.77 4.36 31.78
C ILE A 587 15.35 3.80 31.75
N PRO A 588 14.46 4.20 32.67
CA PRO A 588 13.07 3.79 32.64
C PRO A 588 12.35 4.39 31.41
N VAL A 589 11.64 3.54 30.68
CA VAL A 589 10.78 3.93 29.55
C VAL A 589 9.35 3.52 29.88
N THR A 590 8.43 4.47 29.82
CA THR A 590 7.00 4.28 30.15
C THR A 590 6.16 4.44 28.90
N GLN A 591 5.31 3.46 28.58
CA GLN A 591 4.32 3.57 27.52
C GLN A 591 3.09 4.33 28.04
N LEU A 592 2.64 5.34 27.29
CA LEU A 592 1.54 6.23 27.70
C LEU A 592 0.23 5.99 26.94
N SER A 593 0.29 5.36 25.77
CA SER A 593 -0.88 5.10 24.92
C SER A 593 -0.93 3.66 24.43
N LYS A 594 -2.14 3.13 24.25
CA LYS A 594 -2.38 1.87 23.54
C LYS A 594 -2.27 2.08 22.04
N ASP A 595 -2.95 3.13 21.58
CA ASP A 595 -3.06 3.57 20.20
C ASP A 595 -2.48 4.99 20.13
N ALA A 596 -1.31 5.21 19.50
CA ALA A 596 -0.81 6.58 19.35
C ALA A 596 -1.48 7.32 18.18
N GLY A 597 -1.58 8.63 18.34
CA GLY A 597 -1.98 9.56 17.29
C GLY A 597 -0.85 10.47 16.82
N ILE A 598 -1.12 11.76 16.63
CA ILE A 598 -0.18 12.81 16.18
C ILE A 598 -0.14 13.95 17.20
N ASN A 599 0.57 15.04 16.89
CA ASN A 599 0.64 16.26 17.71
C ASN A 599 1.19 16.05 19.13
N LEU A 600 2.18 15.16 19.31
CA LEU A 600 2.82 14.94 20.60
C LEU A 600 3.50 16.23 21.10
N HIS A 601 3.10 16.74 22.27
CA HIS A 601 3.68 17.93 22.88
C HIS A 601 3.57 17.93 24.41
N TRP A 602 4.33 18.81 25.05
CA TRP A 602 4.36 18.98 26.51
C TRP A 602 3.57 20.21 26.93
N SER A 603 2.96 20.11 28.12
CA SER A 603 2.59 21.28 28.93
C SER A 603 3.82 22.14 29.25
N ASN A 604 3.62 23.45 29.42
CA ASN A 604 4.71 24.40 29.65
C ASN A 604 5.49 24.14 30.95
N ASN A 605 4.86 23.52 31.94
CA ASN A 605 5.47 23.18 33.23
C ASN A 605 6.13 21.78 33.25
N SER A 606 6.22 21.09 32.10
CA SER A 606 6.74 19.73 31.96
C SER A 606 5.97 18.63 32.73
N LYS A 607 4.76 18.89 33.23
CA LYS A 607 4.02 17.91 34.07
C LYS A 607 3.08 17.01 33.30
N ASN A 608 2.57 17.46 32.16
CA ASN A 608 1.66 16.72 31.31
C ASN A 608 2.19 16.61 29.87
N ILE A 609 1.85 15.49 29.24
CA ILE A 609 2.11 15.17 27.83
C ILE A 609 0.76 15.03 27.13
N HIS A 610 0.64 15.60 25.93
CA HIS A 610 -0.58 15.62 25.16
C HIS A 610 -0.36 15.09 23.74
N TRP A 611 -1.40 14.48 23.16
CA TRP A 611 -1.44 14.06 21.76
C TRP A 611 -2.89 13.98 21.28
N THR A 612 -3.09 13.83 19.97
CA THR A 612 -4.43 13.65 19.39
C THR A 612 -4.49 12.42 18.51
N LEU A 613 -5.53 11.59 18.64
CA LEU A 613 -5.82 10.49 17.72
C LEU A 613 -7.20 10.72 17.11
N GLY A 614 -7.26 10.92 15.79
CA GLY A 614 -8.50 11.37 15.17
C GLY A 614 -8.98 12.71 15.77
N ASN A 615 -10.25 12.75 16.14
CA ASN A 615 -10.88 13.90 16.79
C ASN A 615 -10.81 13.88 18.33
N GLU A 616 -9.93 13.08 18.94
CA GLU A 616 -9.79 12.99 20.39
C GLU A 616 -8.43 13.51 20.87
N TYR A 617 -8.44 14.23 21.98
CA TYR A 617 -7.28 14.83 22.64
C TYR A 617 -6.99 14.11 23.97
N PHE A 618 -5.77 13.63 24.14
CA PHE A 618 -5.35 12.82 25.27
C PHE A 618 -4.32 13.56 26.11
N THR A 619 -4.33 13.28 27.42
CA THR A 619 -3.38 13.83 28.38
C THR A 619 -2.86 12.72 29.29
N ALA A 620 -1.54 12.66 29.48
CA ALA A 620 -0.89 11.81 30.48
C ALA A 620 -0.04 12.67 31.43
N LEU A 621 0.01 12.28 32.70
CA LEU A 621 0.95 12.85 33.67
C LEU A 621 2.36 12.35 33.36
N ALA A 622 3.33 13.24 33.46
CA ALA A 622 4.75 12.95 33.34
C ALA A 622 5.37 12.80 34.73
N SER A 623 5.38 11.56 35.21
CA SER A 623 5.98 11.17 36.50
C SER A 623 6.63 9.79 36.39
N GLU A 624 7.68 9.54 37.20
CA GLU A 624 8.28 8.21 37.38
C GLU A 624 7.27 7.17 37.88
N GLU A 625 6.20 7.61 38.54
CA GLU A 625 5.14 6.75 39.08
C GLU A 625 4.06 6.40 38.05
N THR A 626 4.13 6.99 36.84
CA THR A 626 3.12 6.77 35.80
C THR A 626 3.22 5.34 35.29
N LYS A 627 2.17 4.54 35.52
CA LYS A 627 2.11 3.14 35.11
C LYS A 627 0.90 2.81 34.23
N ALA A 628 -0.14 3.64 34.27
CA ALA A 628 -1.37 3.41 33.54
C ALA A 628 -1.28 3.94 32.11
N ILE A 629 -1.78 3.16 31.16
CA ILE A 629 -1.99 3.57 29.77
C ILE A 629 -3.25 4.44 29.71
N VAL A 630 -3.18 5.59 29.03
CA VAL A 630 -4.36 6.43 28.81
C VAL A 630 -5.20 5.80 27.70
N GLU A 631 -6.46 5.46 28.03
CA GLU A 631 -7.38 4.77 27.12
C GLU A 631 -8.48 5.66 26.54
N SER A 632 -8.72 6.84 27.12
CA SER A 632 -9.79 7.75 26.68
C SER A 632 -9.30 9.18 26.54
N GLY A 633 -9.78 9.88 25.50
CA GLY A 633 -9.50 11.28 25.25
C GLY A 633 -10.74 12.17 25.38
N ILE A 634 -10.52 13.48 25.32
CA ILE A 634 -11.56 14.50 25.22
C ILE A 634 -11.85 14.74 23.73
N LYS A 635 -13.10 14.62 23.31
CA LYS A 635 -13.48 14.91 21.94
C LYS A 635 -13.31 16.39 21.59
N ILE A 636 -12.79 16.66 20.39
CA ILE A 636 -12.69 18.00 19.82
C ILE A 636 -14.05 18.48 19.31
N ASP A 637 -14.86 17.60 18.70
CA ASP A 637 -16.24 17.86 18.23
C ASP A 637 -16.37 19.05 17.26
N LEU A 638 -15.46 19.16 16.29
CA LEU A 638 -15.61 20.11 15.18
C LEU A 638 -16.56 19.51 14.12
N LYS A 639 -17.84 19.88 14.19
CA LYS A 639 -18.84 19.49 13.18
C LYS A 639 -18.81 20.45 11.99
N VAL A 640 -18.83 19.89 10.78
CA VAL A 640 -18.64 20.59 9.51
C VAL A 640 -19.79 20.23 8.57
N LYS A 641 -20.24 21.19 7.77
CA LYS A 641 -21.20 20.92 6.69
C LYS A 641 -20.47 20.30 5.49
N THR A 642 -21.06 19.25 4.91
CA THR A 642 -20.60 18.74 3.62
C THR A 642 -20.99 19.72 2.53
N ASP A 643 -20.17 19.86 1.49
CA ASP A 643 -20.50 20.71 0.35
C ASP A 643 -21.75 20.18 -0.37
N LYS A 644 -22.67 21.08 -0.69
CA LYS A 644 -23.88 20.76 -1.44
C LYS A 644 -24.21 21.97 -2.32
N PRO A 645 -24.03 21.87 -3.65
CA PRO A 645 -24.40 22.97 -4.54
C PRO A 645 -25.90 23.21 -4.51
N GLU A 646 -26.30 24.45 -4.78
CA GLU A 646 -27.70 24.84 -4.93
C GLU A 646 -28.12 24.87 -6.40
N GLY A 647 -29.43 24.92 -6.65
CA GLY A 647 -30.01 25.10 -7.99
C GLY A 647 -30.34 23.79 -8.72
N THR A 648 -30.64 23.90 -10.02
CA THR A 648 -31.06 22.76 -10.86
C THR A 648 -30.37 22.85 -12.22
N ILE A 649 -29.80 21.75 -12.69
CA ILE A 649 -29.15 21.62 -14.00
C ILE A 649 -29.88 20.57 -14.82
N ALA A 650 -30.03 20.80 -16.12
CA ALA A 650 -30.53 19.80 -17.07
C ALA A 650 -29.53 19.61 -18.22
N PHE A 651 -29.17 18.37 -18.51
CA PHE A 651 -28.48 18.00 -19.76
C PHE A 651 -29.49 17.38 -20.71
N THR A 652 -29.51 17.82 -21.96
CA THR A 652 -30.51 17.40 -22.96
C THR A 652 -29.86 16.92 -24.25
N GLY A 653 -30.43 15.90 -24.88
CA GLY A 653 -30.03 15.42 -26.20
C GLY A 653 -28.88 14.41 -26.22
N ALA A 654 -28.43 13.92 -25.05
CA ALA A 654 -27.27 13.04 -24.97
C ALA A 654 -27.63 11.56 -25.14
N ARG A 655 -26.68 10.77 -25.63
CA ARG A 655 -26.65 9.34 -25.33
C ARG A 655 -26.28 9.15 -23.87
N ILE A 656 -27.07 8.42 -23.09
CA ILE A 656 -26.80 8.18 -21.66
C ILE A 656 -26.53 6.70 -21.43
N ILE A 657 -25.29 6.36 -21.07
CA ILE A 657 -24.91 5.02 -20.60
C ILE A 657 -25.14 5.00 -19.10
N THR A 658 -26.15 4.28 -18.64
CA THR A 658 -26.61 4.39 -17.24
C THR A 658 -25.81 3.56 -16.26
N MET A 659 -25.26 2.42 -16.73
CA MET A 659 -24.75 1.30 -15.92
C MET A 659 -25.80 0.56 -15.08
N GLU A 660 -27.09 0.90 -15.21
CA GLU A 660 -28.20 0.06 -14.73
C GLU A 660 -28.39 -1.08 -15.73
N SER A 661 -27.79 -2.25 -15.45
CA SER A 661 -27.62 -3.32 -16.44
C SER A 661 -26.99 -2.76 -17.73
N ASP A 662 -27.44 -3.16 -18.92
CA ASP A 662 -26.86 -2.74 -20.19
C ASP A 662 -27.61 -1.57 -20.84
N GLN A 663 -28.40 -0.82 -20.06
CA GLN A 663 -29.27 0.24 -20.58
C GLN A 663 -28.49 1.46 -21.11
N VAL A 664 -28.77 1.80 -22.37
CA VAL A 664 -28.33 3.02 -23.05
C VAL A 664 -29.56 3.79 -23.55
N ILE A 665 -29.65 5.08 -23.24
CA ILE A 665 -30.71 5.98 -23.71
C ILE A 665 -30.12 6.86 -24.81
N GLU A 666 -30.50 6.64 -26.07
CA GLU A 666 -29.85 7.31 -27.22
C GLU A 666 -30.13 8.81 -27.34
N ASN A 667 -31.33 9.27 -26.94
CA ASN A 667 -31.72 10.68 -26.91
C ASN A 667 -32.32 11.03 -25.54
N GLY A 668 -31.44 11.16 -24.55
CA GLY A 668 -31.79 11.29 -23.15
C GLY A 668 -31.70 12.70 -22.60
N THR A 669 -32.49 12.94 -21.56
CA THR A 669 -32.41 14.10 -20.68
C THR A 669 -32.15 13.64 -19.25
N ILE A 670 -31.23 14.30 -18.55
CA ILE A 670 -30.96 14.10 -17.12
C ILE A 670 -31.13 15.43 -16.37
N ILE A 671 -31.87 15.42 -15.27
CA ILE A 671 -32.11 16.57 -14.40
C ILE A 671 -31.45 16.32 -13.05
N ILE A 672 -30.66 17.29 -12.62
CA ILE A 672 -29.94 17.30 -11.36
C ILE A 672 -30.46 18.45 -10.52
N LYS A 673 -30.92 18.15 -9.31
CA LYS A 673 -31.29 19.17 -8.31
C LYS A 673 -30.28 19.10 -7.17
N GLU A 674 -29.66 20.23 -6.87
CA GLU A 674 -28.53 20.31 -5.94
C GLU A 674 -27.43 19.32 -6.37
N ASN A 675 -27.26 18.22 -5.63
CA ASN A 675 -26.30 17.17 -5.93
C ASN A 675 -26.92 15.83 -6.34
N LYS A 676 -28.25 15.73 -6.52
CA LYS A 676 -28.94 14.46 -6.83
C LYS A 676 -29.57 14.44 -8.21
N ILE A 677 -29.55 13.27 -8.83
CA ILE A 677 -30.32 12.99 -10.05
C ILE A 677 -31.79 12.87 -9.65
N VAL A 678 -32.65 13.73 -10.19
CA VAL A 678 -34.09 13.74 -9.90
C VAL A 678 -34.95 13.26 -11.06
N ALA A 679 -34.43 13.26 -12.28
CA ALA A 679 -35.06 12.64 -13.43
C ALA A 679 -34.02 12.21 -14.48
N ILE A 680 -34.28 11.10 -15.16
CA ILE A 680 -33.49 10.56 -16.27
C ILE A 680 -34.44 9.76 -17.17
N GLY A 681 -34.34 9.94 -18.49
CA GLY A 681 -35.22 9.27 -19.46
C GLY A 681 -35.04 9.82 -20.87
N ASN A 682 -35.85 9.37 -21.83
CA ASN A 682 -35.85 9.99 -23.16
C ASN A 682 -36.26 11.45 -23.06
N THR A 683 -35.72 12.30 -23.94
CA THR A 683 -35.99 13.74 -23.90
C THR A 683 -37.47 14.10 -24.00
N LEU A 684 -38.28 13.29 -24.69
CA LEU A 684 -39.73 13.50 -24.80
C LEU A 684 -40.50 13.20 -23.50
N ASP A 685 -39.93 12.37 -22.63
CA ASP A 685 -40.60 11.89 -21.40
C ASP A 685 -40.24 12.73 -20.16
N VAL A 686 -39.15 13.51 -20.23
CA VAL A 686 -38.60 14.26 -19.10
C VAL A 686 -38.95 15.75 -19.19
N LYS A 687 -39.78 16.23 -18.26
CA LYS A 687 -40.15 17.65 -18.16
C LYS A 687 -39.07 18.45 -17.44
N ILE A 688 -38.48 19.42 -18.15
CA ILE A 688 -37.43 20.30 -17.61
C ILE A 688 -38.07 21.44 -16.79
N PRO A 689 -37.70 21.63 -15.51
CA PRO A 689 -38.13 22.76 -14.71
C PRO A 689 -37.70 24.10 -15.33
N ALA A 690 -38.58 25.10 -15.30
CA ALA A 690 -38.31 26.41 -15.90
C ALA A 690 -37.10 27.16 -15.28
N ASN A 691 -36.75 26.83 -14.03
CA ASN A 691 -35.61 27.39 -13.31
C ASN A 691 -34.31 26.57 -13.47
N ALA A 692 -34.32 25.50 -14.27
CA ALA A 692 -33.12 24.69 -14.52
C ALA A 692 -32.18 25.40 -15.48
N LYS A 693 -30.87 25.36 -15.18
CA LYS A 693 -29.82 25.74 -16.12
C LYS A 693 -29.61 24.60 -17.11
N THR A 694 -29.96 24.83 -18.37
CA THR A 694 -29.93 23.80 -19.42
C THR A 694 -28.62 23.82 -20.20
N TYR A 695 -28.07 22.63 -20.46
CA TYR A 695 -26.94 22.39 -21.34
C TYR A 695 -27.38 21.47 -22.46
N ASP A 696 -27.39 22.01 -23.68
CA ASP A 696 -27.56 21.21 -24.89
C ASP A 696 -26.28 20.42 -25.15
N VAL A 697 -26.41 19.10 -25.06
CA VAL A 697 -25.34 18.14 -25.28
C VAL A 697 -25.75 17.15 -26.36
N THR A 698 -26.54 17.60 -27.34
CA THR A 698 -26.95 16.82 -28.50
C THR A 698 -25.75 16.21 -29.21
N GLY A 699 -25.84 14.91 -29.52
CA GLY A 699 -24.76 14.14 -30.16
C GLY A 699 -23.59 13.76 -29.25
N LYS A 700 -23.64 14.13 -27.96
CA LYS A 700 -22.63 13.77 -26.96
C LYS A 700 -23.05 12.52 -26.18
N THR A 701 -22.12 11.96 -25.41
CA THR A 701 -22.39 10.81 -24.54
C THR A 701 -22.16 11.15 -23.08
N ILE A 702 -23.04 10.70 -22.20
CA ILE A 702 -22.95 10.80 -20.74
C ILE A 702 -22.77 9.39 -20.15
N MET A 703 -21.88 9.26 -19.18
CA MET A 703 -21.74 8.06 -18.34
C MET A 703 -21.46 8.46 -16.88
N PRO A 704 -21.59 7.54 -15.89
CA PRO A 704 -21.16 7.81 -14.52
C PRO A 704 -19.70 8.24 -14.45
N GLY A 705 -19.35 9.04 -13.45
CA GLY A 705 -17.98 9.39 -13.19
C GLY A 705 -17.11 8.16 -12.89
N ILE A 706 -15.84 8.20 -13.29
CA ILE A 706 -14.91 7.09 -13.07
C ILE A 706 -14.63 6.94 -11.57
N VAL A 707 -14.62 5.69 -11.11
CA VAL A 707 -14.21 5.26 -9.76
C VAL A 707 -12.89 4.50 -9.89
N ASP A 708 -11.80 5.15 -9.49
CA ASP A 708 -10.48 4.52 -9.43
C ASP A 708 -10.32 3.81 -8.08
N ALA A 709 -10.45 2.48 -8.09
CA ALA A 709 -10.44 1.66 -6.87
C ALA A 709 -9.04 1.51 -6.25
N HIS A 710 -7.98 1.83 -7.00
CA HIS A 710 -6.60 1.78 -6.55
C HIS A 710 -5.80 2.89 -7.21
N ALA A 711 -5.80 4.07 -6.57
CA ALA A 711 -5.08 5.24 -7.03
C ALA A 711 -3.86 5.53 -6.13
N HIS A 712 -3.02 6.47 -6.55
CA HIS A 712 -2.14 7.21 -5.65
C HIS A 712 -2.18 8.68 -6.04
N ILE A 713 -2.98 9.49 -5.34
CA ILE A 713 -3.35 10.85 -5.80
C ILE A 713 -2.56 11.98 -5.15
N GLY A 714 -1.35 11.68 -4.66
CA GLY A 714 -0.40 12.70 -4.20
C GLY A 714 -0.50 13.09 -2.72
N GLY A 715 -0.93 12.19 -1.83
CA GLY A 715 -1.05 12.42 -0.38
C GLY A 715 0.13 11.96 0.48
N PHE A 716 1.35 11.84 -0.06
CA PHE A 716 2.51 11.27 0.66
C PHE A 716 3.32 12.28 1.48
N ARG A 717 3.31 13.55 1.08
CA ARG A 717 4.13 14.58 1.74
C ARG A 717 3.50 15.00 3.06
N TYR A 718 4.30 15.03 4.12
CA TYR A 718 3.89 15.59 5.41
C TYR A 718 4.05 17.12 5.44
N GLY A 719 3.02 17.82 5.92
CA GLY A 719 3.09 19.26 6.19
C GLY A 719 1.99 20.09 5.59
N LEU A 720 2.34 21.25 5.04
CA LEU A 720 1.36 22.20 4.50
C LEU A 720 0.68 21.59 3.26
N THR A 721 -0.64 21.62 3.24
CA THR A 721 -1.44 21.32 2.04
C THR A 721 -1.59 22.58 1.17
N THR A 722 -1.76 22.39 -0.13
CA THR A 722 -2.00 23.49 -1.09
C THR A 722 -3.48 23.85 -1.19
N GLN A 723 -3.78 25.07 -1.65
CA GLN A 723 -5.17 25.49 -1.95
C GLN A 723 -5.66 24.90 -3.28
N LYS A 724 -4.74 24.42 -4.12
CA LYS A 724 -4.99 23.61 -5.31
C LYS A 724 -4.05 22.41 -5.32
N HIS A 725 -4.64 21.22 -5.34
CA HIS A 725 -3.91 19.98 -5.48
C HIS A 725 -3.95 19.53 -6.93
N TRP A 726 -2.88 19.73 -7.70
CA TRP A 726 -2.96 19.57 -9.16
C TRP A 726 -3.31 18.15 -9.61
N GLN A 727 -2.93 17.14 -8.83
CA GLN A 727 -3.30 15.75 -9.07
C GLN A 727 -4.84 15.60 -9.06
N PHE A 728 -5.54 16.30 -8.17
CA PHE A 728 -7.01 16.29 -8.14
C PHE A 728 -7.60 16.91 -9.40
N TYR A 729 -7.04 18.04 -9.86
CA TYR A 729 -7.48 18.69 -11.08
C TYR A 729 -7.24 17.82 -12.32
N ALA A 730 -6.07 17.20 -12.42
CA ALA A 730 -5.75 16.28 -13.51
C ALA A 730 -6.73 15.10 -13.53
N ASN A 731 -6.97 14.44 -12.39
CA ASN A 731 -7.93 13.33 -12.30
C ASN A 731 -9.36 13.77 -12.70
N LEU A 732 -9.85 14.90 -12.18
CA LEU A 732 -11.19 15.39 -12.48
C LEU A 732 -11.35 15.83 -13.95
N ALA A 733 -10.31 16.43 -14.56
CA ALA A 733 -10.30 16.80 -15.98
C ALA A 733 -10.40 15.58 -16.92
N PHE A 734 -9.99 14.41 -16.44
CA PHE A 734 -10.11 13.11 -17.10
C PHE A 734 -11.28 12.28 -16.51
N GLY A 735 -12.20 12.90 -15.78
CA GLY A 735 -13.46 12.26 -15.41
C GLY A 735 -13.42 11.31 -14.21
N VAL A 736 -12.29 11.21 -13.51
CA VAL A 736 -12.22 10.51 -12.22
C VAL A 736 -12.92 11.36 -11.17
N THR A 737 -14.02 10.85 -10.64
CA THR A 737 -14.87 11.56 -9.65
C THR A 737 -14.74 10.97 -8.26
N THR A 738 -14.28 9.72 -8.14
CA THR A 738 -14.00 9.05 -6.88
C THR A 738 -12.69 8.28 -7.00
N ALA A 739 -11.85 8.34 -5.98
CA ALA A 739 -10.58 7.64 -5.91
C ALA A 739 -10.39 7.01 -4.52
N HIS A 740 -9.93 5.77 -4.50
CA HIS A 740 -9.48 5.07 -3.31
C HIS A 740 -7.96 4.91 -3.35
N ASP A 741 -7.26 5.56 -2.42
CA ASP A 741 -5.80 5.55 -2.32
C ASP A 741 -5.37 4.57 -1.21
N PRO A 742 -4.85 3.37 -1.55
CA PRO A 742 -4.61 2.33 -0.57
C PRO A 742 -3.20 2.43 0.06
N SER A 743 -2.51 3.55 -0.09
CA SER A 743 -1.28 3.85 0.64
C SER A 743 -0.94 5.34 0.56
N ALA A 744 -0.98 6.05 1.68
CA ALA A 744 -0.60 7.47 1.72
C ALA A 744 -0.13 7.91 3.11
N ASN A 745 0.26 9.17 3.25
CA ASN A 745 0.44 9.76 4.58
C ASN A 745 -0.93 10.01 5.20
N THR A 746 -1.23 9.33 6.31
CA THR A 746 -2.53 9.37 7.00
C THR A 746 -3.02 10.80 7.23
N GLU A 747 -2.18 11.66 7.83
CA GLU A 747 -2.60 13.02 8.17
C GLU A 747 -2.91 13.85 6.92
N THR A 748 -2.07 13.75 5.89
CA THR A 748 -2.24 14.52 4.66
C THR A 748 -3.45 14.04 3.86
N VAL A 749 -3.57 12.73 3.61
CA VAL A 749 -4.60 12.18 2.72
C VAL A 749 -6.01 12.40 3.27
N PHE A 750 -6.21 12.22 4.57
CA PHE A 750 -7.52 12.45 5.18
C PHE A 750 -7.82 13.94 5.31
N ALA A 751 -6.83 14.81 5.52
CA ALA A 751 -7.04 16.27 5.48
C ALA A 751 -7.49 16.73 4.08
N LEU A 752 -6.89 16.18 3.02
CA LEU A 752 -7.32 16.44 1.64
C LEU A 752 -8.74 15.93 1.38
N SER A 753 -9.09 14.75 1.91
CA SER A 753 -10.46 14.19 1.83
C SER A 753 -11.49 15.10 2.52
N GLU A 754 -11.21 15.58 3.73
CA GLU A 754 -12.11 16.49 4.46
C GLU A 754 -12.26 17.86 3.78
N LEU A 755 -11.16 18.41 3.24
CA LEU A 755 -11.14 19.64 2.46
C LEU A 755 -11.88 19.52 1.12
N GLN A 756 -11.88 18.33 0.51
CA GLN A 756 -12.68 18.06 -0.68
C GLN A 756 -14.16 17.92 -0.31
N LYS A 757 -14.46 17.20 0.78
CA LYS A 757 -15.83 16.97 1.25
C LYS A 757 -16.55 18.24 1.66
N ASN A 758 -15.88 19.24 2.23
CA ASN A 758 -16.47 20.54 2.57
C ASN A 758 -16.44 21.56 1.42
N GLY A 759 -15.93 21.18 0.24
CA GLY A 759 -15.94 22.01 -0.97
C GLY A 759 -14.83 23.06 -1.05
N THR A 760 -13.92 23.11 -0.07
CA THR A 760 -12.76 24.00 -0.09
C THR A 760 -11.77 23.61 -1.19
N LEU A 761 -11.56 22.32 -1.43
CA LEU A 761 -10.72 21.79 -2.51
C LEU A 761 -11.56 21.21 -3.65
N VAL A 762 -11.13 21.48 -4.88
CA VAL A 762 -11.67 20.86 -6.10
C VAL A 762 -10.93 19.55 -6.36
N GLY A 763 -11.68 18.46 -6.54
CA GLY A 763 -11.12 17.15 -6.84
C GLY A 763 -12.10 15.99 -6.79
N PRO A 764 -11.64 14.79 -7.14
CA PRO A 764 -12.40 13.57 -6.89
C PRO A 764 -12.65 13.40 -5.39
N ARG A 765 -13.74 12.73 -5.06
CA ARG A 765 -13.95 12.23 -3.71
C ARG A 765 -12.84 11.25 -3.35
N LEU A 766 -12.21 11.47 -2.20
CA LEU A 766 -11.02 10.74 -1.79
C LEU A 766 -11.30 9.85 -0.58
N TYR A 767 -11.04 8.56 -0.75
CA TYR A 767 -11.00 7.57 0.32
C TYR A 767 -9.61 6.97 0.41
N SER A 768 -9.18 6.57 1.60
CA SER A 768 -7.83 6.02 1.75
C SER A 768 -7.74 5.07 2.92
N THR A 769 -6.70 4.23 2.89
CA THR A 769 -6.25 3.44 4.04
C THR A 769 -5.30 4.23 4.95
N GLY A 770 -4.81 5.40 4.51
CA GLY A 770 -3.68 6.06 5.15
C GLY A 770 -2.43 5.18 5.10
N PHE A 771 -1.71 5.10 6.22
CA PHE A 771 -0.58 4.18 6.34
C PHE A 771 -1.03 2.72 6.21
N ILE A 772 -0.33 1.98 5.37
CA ILE A 772 -0.53 0.55 5.20
C ILE A 772 -0.16 -0.23 6.47
N LEU A 773 -0.79 -1.38 6.69
CA LEU A 773 -0.42 -2.30 7.77
C LEU A 773 0.83 -3.09 7.37
N TYR A 774 1.97 -2.43 7.35
CA TYR A 774 3.20 -2.96 6.77
C TYR A 774 3.84 -4.06 7.63
N GLY A 775 3.91 -5.29 7.11
CA GLY A 775 4.53 -6.43 7.81
C GLY A 775 6.04 -6.54 7.63
N ALA A 776 6.63 -5.72 6.76
CA ALA A 776 8.07 -5.64 6.50
C ALA A 776 8.77 -4.56 7.35
N GLU A 777 10.10 -4.46 7.26
CA GLU A 777 10.86 -3.49 8.07
C GLU A 777 10.67 -2.06 7.54
N GLY A 778 10.35 -1.11 8.42
CA GLY A 778 10.12 0.29 8.07
C GLY A 778 9.85 1.15 9.29
N ASP A 779 9.80 2.48 9.11
CA ASP A 779 9.48 3.43 10.19
C ASP A 779 7.96 3.56 10.46
N PHE A 780 7.13 2.87 9.68
CA PHE A 780 5.66 2.72 9.86
C PHE A 780 5.22 1.25 9.93
N LYS A 781 6.11 0.31 10.30
CA LYS A 781 5.74 -1.10 10.37
C LYS A 781 4.62 -1.36 11.38
N ALA A 782 3.68 -2.22 11.00
CA ALA A 782 2.57 -2.66 11.84
C ALA A 782 2.93 -4.02 12.46
N VAL A 783 3.30 -4.00 13.74
CA VAL A 783 3.60 -5.21 14.51
C VAL A 783 2.29 -5.84 14.98
N ILE A 784 1.95 -7.01 14.43
CA ILE A 784 0.76 -7.77 14.78
C ILE A 784 1.20 -9.14 15.28
N ASN A 785 1.15 -9.38 16.59
CA ASN A 785 1.47 -10.69 17.18
C ASN A 785 0.24 -11.39 17.77
N ASN A 786 -0.87 -10.68 17.90
CA ASN A 786 -2.12 -11.15 18.46
C ASN A 786 -3.27 -10.25 18.00
N LEU A 787 -4.51 -10.65 18.31
CA LEU A 787 -5.71 -9.92 17.94
C LEU A 787 -5.78 -8.50 18.52
N ASP A 788 -5.24 -8.25 19.72
CA ASP A 788 -5.23 -6.90 20.32
C ASP A 788 -4.34 -5.93 19.54
N ASP A 789 -3.20 -6.41 19.00
CA ASP A 789 -2.34 -5.61 18.12
C ASP A 789 -3.05 -5.26 16.80
N ALA A 790 -3.81 -6.22 16.25
CA ALA A 790 -4.64 -6.01 15.05
C ALA A 790 -5.73 -4.97 15.33
N ARG A 791 -6.49 -5.12 16.43
CA ARG A 791 -7.50 -4.13 16.88
C ARG A 791 -6.90 -2.74 17.06
N SER A 792 -5.74 -2.64 17.68
CA SER A 792 -5.01 -1.36 17.81
C SER A 792 -4.73 -0.73 16.44
N SER A 793 -4.26 -1.54 15.49
CA SER A 793 -3.96 -1.06 14.13
C SER A 793 -5.21 -0.59 13.38
N ILE A 794 -6.32 -1.34 13.47
CA ILE A 794 -7.61 -0.96 12.84
C ILE A 794 -8.18 0.31 13.48
N ARG A 795 -8.25 0.38 14.82
CA ARG A 795 -8.83 1.54 15.54
C ARG A 795 -8.07 2.83 15.25
N ARG A 796 -6.73 2.79 15.19
CA ARG A 796 -5.91 3.95 14.82
C ARG A 796 -6.28 4.52 13.46
N THR A 797 -6.40 3.66 12.46
CA THR A 797 -6.71 4.08 11.08
C THR A 797 -8.16 4.58 10.97
N LYS A 798 -9.10 3.88 11.60
CA LYS A 798 -10.51 4.29 11.69
C LYS A 798 -10.71 5.63 12.39
N ALA A 799 -9.88 5.97 13.38
CA ALA A 799 -9.93 7.25 14.09
C ALA A 799 -9.75 8.46 13.14
N PHE A 800 -8.99 8.31 12.05
CA PHE A 800 -8.83 9.35 11.02
C PHE A 800 -9.91 9.33 9.93
N GLY A 801 -10.85 8.39 9.98
CA GLY A 801 -11.95 8.29 9.02
C GLY A 801 -11.73 7.29 7.88
N ALA A 802 -10.72 6.43 7.99
CA ALA A 802 -10.53 5.33 7.06
C ALA A 802 -11.73 4.38 7.07
N LEU A 803 -12.09 3.91 5.88
CA LEU A 803 -13.08 2.85 5.68
C LEU A 803 -12.42 1.50 5.42
N SER A 804 -11.15 1.52 5.05
CA SER A 804 -10.37 0.36 4.63
C SER A 804 -8.97 0.39 5.26
N VAL A 805 -8.32 -0.77 5.30
CA VAL A 805 -6.87 -0.89 5.57
C VAL A 805 -6.18 -1.69 4.48
N LYS A 806 -4.93 -1.36 4.17
CA LYS A 806 -4.10 -2.19 3.28
C LYS A 806 -3.29 -3.21 4.09
N SER A 807 -3.62 -4.49 3.96
CA SER A 807 -2.85 -5.60 4.56
C SER A 807 -1.62 -5.89 3.68
N TYR A 808 -0.50 -5.24 3.98
CA TYR A 808 0.65 -5.19 3.05
C TYR A 808 1.83 -5.98 3.59
N ASN A 809 2.28 -6.99 2.83
CA ASN A 809 3.42 -7.84 3.17
C ASN A 809 3.36 -8.40 4.60
N GLN A 810 2.18 -8.79 5.09
CA GLN A 810 2.02 -9.52 6.36
C GLN A 810 2.25 -11.01 6.09
N PRO A 811 3.44 -11.57 6.40
CA PRO A 811 3.84 -12.87 5.89
C PRO A 811 3.07 -14.03 6.51
N ARG A 812 2.63 -13.91 7.76
CA ARG A 812 2.01 -15.02 8.49
C ARG A 812 0.48 -14.98 8.40
N ARG A 813 -0.15 -16.15 8.28
CA ARG A 813 -1.58 -16.27 8.06
C ARG A 813 -2.41 -15.92 9.28
N GLU A 814 -1.96 -16.27 10.48
CA GLU A 814 -2.61 -15.88 11.73
C GLU A 814 -2.68 -14.35 11.87
N GLN A 815 -1.66 -13.61 11.40
CA GLN A 815 -1.69 -12.15 11.43
C GLN A 815 -2.75 -11.59 10.50
N ARG A 816 -2.85 -12.12 9.26
CA ARG A 816 -3.86 -11.69 8.29
C ARG A 816 -5.27 -12.01 8.79
N GLN A 817 -5.46 -13.18 9.38
CA GLN A 817 -6.75 -13.57 9.96
C GLN A 817 -7.12 -12.69 11.17
N GLN A 818 -6.17 -12.34 12.03
CA GLN A 818 -6.39 -11.39 13.14
C GLN A 818 -6.78 -9.99 12.63
N VAL A 819 -6.17 -9.51 11.54
CA VAL A 819 -6.57 -8.26 10.88
C VAL A 819 -8.01 -8.34 10.41
N LEU A 820 -8.39 -9.42 9.72
CA LEU A 820 -9.77 -9.61 9.24
C LEU A 820 -10.77 -9.68 10.39
N GLN A 821 -10.45 -10.37 11.48
CA GLN A 821 -11.33 -10.44 12.65
C GLN A 821 -11.52 -9.06 13.29
N ALA A 822 -10.44 -8.31 13.52
CA ALA A 822 -10.53 -6.94 14.01
C ALA A 822 -11.28 -6.01 13.04
N ALA A 823 -11.14 -6.23 11.74
CA ALA A 823 -11.80 -5.44 10.71
C ALA A 823 -13.32 -5.70 10.66
N ARG A 824 -13.76 -6.95 10.87
CA ARG A 824 -15.18 -7.31 11.01
C ARG A 824 -15.80 -6.66 12.25
N GLU A 825 -15.09 -6.68 13.38
CA GLU A 825 -15.54 -6.02 14.63
C GLU A 825 -15.71 -4.51 14.46
N GLU A 826 -14.85 -3.88 13.65
CA GLU A 826 -14.81 -2.43 13.49
C GLU A 826 -15.51 -1.91 12.22
N GLY A 827 -16.02 -2.78 11.35
CA GLY A 827 -16.67 -2.34 10.10
C GLY A 827 -15.71 -1.71 9.10
N ILE A 828 -14.53 -2.32 8.88
CA ILE A 828 -13.46 -1.81 8.03
C ILE A 828 -13.12 -2.81 6.92
N PHE A 829 -13.06 -2.36 5.66
CA PHE A 829 -12.63 -3.21 4.54
C PHE A 829 -11.14 -3.59 4.64
N VAL A 830 -10.76 -4.74 4.08
CA VAL A 830 -9.37 -5.19 4.07
C VAL A 830 -8.94 -5.49 2.65
N VAL A 831 -8.05 -4.66 2.12
CA VAL A 831 -7.49 -4.78 0.77
C VAL A 831 -6.02 -5.20 0.88
N PRO A 832 -5.63 -6.41 0.46
CA PRO A 832 -4.24 -6.86 0.54
C PRO A 832 -3.45 -6.52 -0.72
N GLU A 833 -2.12 -6.50 -0.60
CA GLU A 833 -1.21 -6.53 -1.76
C GLU A 833 -1.23 -7.92 -2.41
N GLY A 834 -1.65 -7.98 -3.67
CA GLY A 834 -1.79 -9.21 -4.46
C GLY A 834 -0.57 -9.60 -5.31
N GLY A 835 0.40 -8.72 -5.50
CA GLY A 835 1.54 -8.98 -6.40
C GLY A 835 2.35 -10.24 -6.08
N SER A 836 3.03 -10.83 -7.07
CA SER A 836 4.07 -11.90 -7.01
C SER A 836 3.92 -13.08 -6.02
N THR A 837 2.77 -13.30 -5.37
CA THR A 837 2.62 -14.24 -4.24
C THR A 837 1.36 -15.10 -4.37
N PHE A 838 1.31 -15.92 -5.41
CA PHE A 838 0.12 -16.70 -5.80
C PHE A 838 -0.56 -17.45 -4.63
N PHE A 839 0.18 -18.26 -3.86
CA PHE A 839 -0.40 -19.03 -2.75
C PHE A 839 -0.95 -18.13 -1.62
N THR A 840 -0.26 -17.04 -1.33
CA THR A 840 -0.75 -16.02 -0.40
C THR A 840 -2.05 -15.41 -0.90
N ASN A 841 -2.17 -15.11 -2.19
CA ASN A 841 -3.40 -14.57 -2.77
C ASN A 841 -4.57 -15.55 -2.65
N MET A 842 -4.34 -16.85 -2.90
CA MET A 842 -5.37 -17.88 -2.74
C MET A 842 -5.87 -17.95 -1.29
N SER A 843 -4.96 -17.97 -0.32
CA SER A 843 -5.35 -17.93 1.11
C SER A 843 -6.08 -16.65 1.50
N MET A 844 -5.72 -15.49 0.94
CA MET A 844 -6.43 -14.22 1.19
C MET A 844 -7.88 -14.26 0.69
N ILE A 845 -8.12 -14.88 -0.47
CA ILE A 845 -9.47 -15.09 -1.03
C ILE A 845 -10.25 -16.05 -0.14
N MET A 846 -9.64 -17.16 0.29
CA MET A 846 -10.28 -18.12 1.20
C MET A 846 -10.61 -17.52 2.56
N ASP A 847 -9.76 -16.63 3.09
CA ASP A 847 -9.97 -15.97 4.39
C ASP A 847 -10.99 -14.81 4.33
N GLY A 848 -11.46 -14.44 3.13
CA GLY A 848 -12.52 -13.44 2.94
C GLY A 848 -12.01 -12.00 2.99
N HIS A 849 -10.88 -11.70 2.35
CA HIS A 849 -10.49 -10.30 2.08
C HIS A 849 -11.50 -9.63 1.14
N THR A 850 -11.64 -8.31 1.23
CA THR A 850 -12.57 -7.52 0.39
C THR A 850 -12.25 -7.71 -1.10
N GLY A 851 -10.97 -7.75 -1.45
CA GLY A 851 -10.50 -8.09 -2.79
C GLY A 851 -9.01 -8.39 -2.81
N ILE A 852 -8.42 -8.42 -4.00
CA ILE A 852 -6.98 -8.53 -4.22
C ILE A 852 -6.53 -7.34 -5.08
N GLU A 853 -5.62 -6.53 -4.55
CA GLU A 853 -5.02 -5.41 -5.28
C GLU A 853 -3.80 -5.88 -6.08
N HIS A 854 -3.59 -5.37 -7.29
CA HIS A 854 -2.60 -5.85 -8.26
C HIS A 854 -2.89 -7.25 -8.82
N ASN A 855 -2.20 -7.57 -9.92
CA ASN A 855 -2.40 -8.84 -10.60
C ASN A 855 -1.87 -10.02 -9.81
N ILE A 856 -2.58 -11.16 -9.93
CA ILE A 856 -2.00 -12.44 -9.58
C ILE A 856 -0.86 -12.77 -10.58
N PRO A 857 0.25 -13.35 -10.12
CA PRO A 857 1.44 -13.54 -10.96
C PRO A 857 1.34 -14.74 -11.91
N VAL A 858 0.29 -15.56 -11.80
CA VAL A 858 0.08 -16.75 -12.62
C VAL A 858 -0.97 -16.46 -13.69
N ALA A 859 -0.61 -16.65 -14.95
CA ALA A 859 -1.51 -16.58 -16.10
C ALA A 859 -1.10 -17.59 -17.19
N PRO A 860 -2.04 -18.38 -17.75
CA PRO A 860 -3.48 -18.42 -17.45
C PRO A 860 -3.79 -19.05 -16.08
N VAL A 861 -5.05 -18.95 -15.66
CA VAL A 861 -5.60 -19.70 -14.52
C VAL A 861 -6.65 -20.70 -15.01
N TYR A 862 -6.86 -21.77 -14.25
CA TYR A 862 -7.72 -22.88 -14.62
C TYR A 862 -8.95 -22.99 -13.70
N LYS A 863 -9.75 -24.03 -13.91
CA LYS A 863 -11.05 -24.23 -13.26
C LYS A 863 -11.00 -24.07 -11.75
N ASP A 864 -9.95 -24.56 -11.09
CA ASP A 864 -9.77 -24.47 -9.64
C ASP A 864 -9.82 -23.02 -9.12
N VAL A 865 -9.00 -22.13 -9.68
CA VAL A 865 -8.95 -20.72 -9.26
C VAL A 865 -10.22 -19.98 -9.66
N ILE A 866 -10.79 -20.28 -10.83
CA ILE A 866 -12.04 -19.65 -11.30
C ILE A 866 -13.21 -20.01 -10.38
N GLU A 867 -13.35 -21.29 -10.03
CA GLU A 867 -14.40 -21.77 -9.11
C GLU A 867 -14.20 -21.21 -7.70
N LEU A 868 -12.96 -21.15 -7.20
CA LEU A 868 -12.67 -20.52 -5.91
C LEU A 868 -13.10 -19.05 -5.89
N TRP A 869 -12.64 -18.27 -6.87
CA TRP A 869 -12.81 -16.82 -6.86
C TRP A 869 -14.24 -16.39 -7.14
N LYS A 870 -14.94 -17.02 -8.09
CA LYS A 870 -16.34 -16.69 -8.35
C LYS A 870 -17.24 -16.96 -7.15
N ASN A 871 -16.81 -17.86 -6.26
CA ASN A 871 -17.54 -18.20 -5.04
C ASN A 871 -17.01 -17.46 -3.80
N SER A 872 -16.07 -16.53 -3.88
CA SER A 872 -15.53 -15.85 -2.67
C SER A 872 -16.20 -14.52 -2.35
N ASN A 873 -16.81 -13.86 -3.34
CA ASN A 873 -17.19 -12.44 -3.32
C ASN A 873 -16.01 -11.46 -3.14
N SER A 874 -14.75 -11.93 -3.19
CA SER A 874 -13.58 -11.04 -3.18
C SER A 874 -13.39 -10.39 -4.56
N GLY A 875 -13.27 -9.06 -4.60
CA GLY A 875 -12.99 -8.31 -5.83
C GLY A 875 -11.56 -8.51 -6.38
N TYR A 876 -11.31 -8.05 -7.60
CA TYR A 876 -10.01 -8.08 -8.24
C TYR A 876 -9.67 -6.74 -8.91
N THR A 877 -8.59 -6.09 -8.48
CA THR A 877 -8.10 -4.82 -9.03
C THR A 877 -6.70 -5.05 -9.64
N PRO A 878 -6.58 -5.47 -10.91
CA PRO A 878 -5.32 -5.98 -11.48
C PRO A 878 -4.19 -4.95 -11.61
N THR A 879 -4.51 -3.66 -11.76
CA THR A 879 -3.51 -2.58 -11.98
C THR A 879 -2.54 -2.93 -13.13
N LEU A 880 -3.07 -3.30 -14.28
CA LEU A 880 -2.31 -3.74 -15.47
C LEU A 880 -1.25 -2.72 -15.92
N ILE A 881 -1.49 -1.44 -15.63
CA ILE A 881 -0.51 -0.35 -15.80
C ILE A 881 0.84 -0.63 -15.11
N VAL A 882 0.86 -1.34 -13.97
CA VAL A 882 2.06 -1.81 -13.25
C VAL A 882 2.13 -3.32 -13.09
N ASN A 883 1.64 -4.04 -14.10
CA ASN A 883 1.65 -5.50 -14.12
C ASN A 883 2.97 -6.12 -13.60
N TYR A 884 2.88 -7.01 -12.61
CA TYR A 884 3.98 -7.81 -12.08
C TYR A 884 4.34 -8.97 -13.02
N ALA A 885 5.61 -9.36 -12.99
CA ALA A 885 6.15 -10.55 -13.66
C ALA A 885 5.93 -10.54 -15.18
N GLY A 886 6.14 -9.39 -15.81
CA GLY A 886 6.02 -9.18 -17.26
C GLY A 886 5.98 -7.71 -17.59
N LEU A 887 6.09 -7.36 -18.88
CA LEU A 887 5.89 -5.97 -19.29
C LEU A 887 4.50 -5.47 -18.95
N ASN A 888 4.45 -4.19 -18.58
CA ASN A 888 3.25 -3.54 -18.08
C ASN A 888 2.69 -2.51 -19.08
N GLY A 889 1.47 -2.05 -18.78
CA GLY A 889 0.78 -1.09 -19.61
C GLY A 889 1.41 0.29 -19.67
N GLU A 890 2.13 0.75 -18.64
CA GLU A 890 2.81 2.05 -18.66
C GLU A 890 3.84 2.12 -19.79
N TYR A 891 4.70 1.10 -19.92
CA TYR A 891 5.65 1.00 -21.03
C TYR A 891 4.94 0.94 -22.38
N TYR A 892 3.85 0.18 -22.49
CA TYR A 892 3.08 0.07 -23.72
C TYR A 892 2.55 1.43 -24.19
N TRP A 893 1.94 2.21 -23.31
CA TRP A 893 1.37 3.50 -23.69
C TRP A 893 2.43 4.54 -23.99
N TYR A 894 3.54 4.57 -23.25
CA TYR A 894 4.65 5.44 -23.61
C TYR A 894 5.25 5.07 -24.97
N GLN A 895 5.42 3.80 -25.29
CA GLN A 895 5.92 3.36 -26.61
C GLN A 895 4.97 3.77 -27.75
N ASN A 896 3.66 3.60 -27.56
CA ASN A 896 2.67 3.67 -28.64
C ASN A 896 1.91 5.01 -28.75
N THR A 897 2.14 5.96 -27.85
CA THR A 897 1.40 7.24 -27.85
C THR A 897 2.29 8.43 -27.51
N ASN A 898 2.07 9.58 -28.18
CA ASN A 898 2.75 10.84 -27.90
C ASN A 898 2.16 11.53 -26.67
N VAL A 899 2.36 10.93 -25.49
CA VAL A 899 1.82 11.44 -24.22
C VAL A 899 2.22 12.90 -23.95
N TRP A 900 3.42 13.32 -24.38
CA TRP A 900 3.92 14.70 -24.24
C TRP A 900 3.23 15.72 -25.16
N GLU A 901 2.41 15.28 -26.11
CA GLU A 901 1.58 16.13 -26.98
C GLU A 901 0.16 16.30 -26.45
N ASN A 902 -0.22 15.58 -25.39
CA ASN A 902 -1.56 15.66 -24.83
C ASN A 902 -1.82 17.02 -24.16
N GLU A 903 -2.53 17.91 -24.85
CA GLU A 903 -2.78 19.27 -24.38
C GLU A 903 -3.53 19.34 -23.05
N LYS A 904 -4.53 18.47 -22.84
CA LYS A 904 -5.30 18.43 -21.59
C LYS A 904 -4.40 18.03 -20.41
N LEU A 905 -3.58 17.00 -20.60
CA LEU A 905 -2.63 16.54 -19.58
C LEU A 905 -1.61 17.63 -19.21
N LEU A 906 -1.06 18.33 -20.20
CA LEU A 906 -0.06 19.39 -20.01
C LEU A 906 -0.61 20.65 -19.33
N LYS A 907 -1.93 20.88 -19.37
CA LYS A 907 -2.56 21.96 -18.60
C LYS A 907 -2.54 21.71 -17.10
N TYR A 908 -2.69 20.45 -16.69
CA TYR A 908 -2.91 20.08 -15.27
C TYR A 908 -1.75 19.31 -14.64
N THR A 909 -0.73 18.93 -15.41
CA THR A 909 0.48 18.28 -14.92
C THR A 909 1.72 19.08 -15.32
N PRO A 910 2.69 19.30 -14.41
CA PRO A 910 3.95 19.94 -14.77
C PRO A 910 4.63 19.24 -15.96
N ARG A 911 4.98 19.99 -17.01
CA ARG A 911 5.57 19.44 -18.24
C ARG A 911 6.82 18.60 -17.99
N SER A 912 7.67 18.99 -17.05
CA SER A 912 8.87 18.23 -16.66
C SER A 912 8.58 16.82 -16.16
N ILE A 913 7.41 16.59 -15.55
CA ILE A 913 6.99 15.24 -15.12
C ILE A 913 6.62 14.41 -16.35
N ILE A 914 5.90 14.99 -17.31
CA ILE A 914 5.49 14.29 -18.53
C ILE A 914 6.70 14.00 -19.43
N ASP A 915 7.53 15.02 -19.71
CA ASP A 915 8.66 14.88 -20.64
C ASP A 915 9.68 13.86 -20.13
N SER A 916 10.01 13.89 -18.83
CA SER A 916 10.99 12.96 -18.23
C SER A 916 10.54 11.49 -18.24
N ARG A 917 9.23 11.24 -18.26
CA ARG A 917 8.66 9.89 -18.26
C ARG A 917 8.37 9.35 -19.66
N SER A 918 8.01 10.23 -20.61
CA SER A 918 7.40 9.80 -21.88
C SER A 918 8.28 10.00 -23.12
N ARG A 919 9.26 10.91 -23.10
CA ARG A 919 10.05 11.25 -24.29
C ARG A 919 11.13 10.21 -24.61
N HIS A 920 11.79 9.66 -23.60
CA HIS A 920 12.75 8.58 -23.77
C HIS A 920 12.03 7.23 -23.57
N ARG A 921 11.67 6.60 -24.68
CA ARG A 921 10.86 5.38 -24.69
C ARG A 921 11.73 4.13 -24.78
N THR A 922 11.34 3.10 -24.04
CA THR A 922 11.81 1.73 -24.28
C THR A 922 10.99 1.12 -25.41
N MET A 923 11.64 0.57 -26.43
CA MET A 923 10.99 -0.11 -27.55
C MET A 923 11.04 -1.63 -27.34
N VAL A 924 9.89 -2.28 -27.41
CA VAL A 924 9.71 -3.71 -27.15
C VAL A 924 8.82 -4.33 -28.24
N PRO A 925 9.12 -5.55 -28.72
CA PRO A 925 8.20 -6.35 -29.54
C PRO A 925 6.81 -6.54 -28.92
N GLN A 926 5.77 -6.55 -29.76
CA GLN A 926 4.37 -6.70 -29.33
C GLN A 926 4.12 -8.01 -28.56
N GLU A 927 4.79 -9.10 -28.94
CA GLU A 927 4.65 -10.42 -28.30
C GLU A 927 5.05 -10.42 -26.81
N GLU A 928 5.92 -9.51 -26.37
CA GLU A 928 6.29 -9.38 -24.96
C GLU A 928 5.19 -8.70 -24.14
N TYR A 929 4.43 -7.77 -24.73
CA TYR A 929 3.22 -7.22 -24.12
C TYR A 929 2.08 -8.25 -24.12
N GLU A 930 1.96 -9.07 -25.18
CA GLU A 930 1.03 -10.19 -25.24
C GLU A 930 1.32 -11.24 -24.16
N ASN A 931 2.59 -11.45 -23.83
CA ASN A 931 3.05 -12.33 -22.74
C ASN A 931 3.09 -11.61 -21.37
N GLY A 932 2.85 -10.30 -21.32
CA GLY A 932 2.80 -9.46 -20.13
C GLY A 932 1.37 -9.12 -19.71
N HIS A 933 1.08 -7.82 -19.60
CA HIS A 933 -0.20 -7.31 -19.12
C HIS A 933 -1.41 -7.77 -19.96
N ILE A 934 -1.27 -8.02 -21.26
CA ILE A 934 -2.40 -8.49 -22.09
C ILE A 934 -2.79 -9.92 -21.69
N LYS A 935 -1.81 -10.78 -21.35
CA LYS A 935 -2.07 -12.14 -20.85
C LYS A 935 -2.87 -12.11 -19.55
N VAL A 936 -2.48 -11.22 -18.64
CA VAL A 936 -3.16 -11.01 -17.36
C VAL A 936 -4.54 -10.39 -17.55
N SER A 937 -4.67 -9.46 -18.50
CA SER A 937 -5.96 -8.86 -18.85
C SER A 937 -6.96 -9.88 -19.39
N LYS A 938 -6.51 -10.88 -20.17
CA LYS A 938 -7.34 -12.02 -20.59
C LYS A 938 -7.84 -12.84 -19.38
N VAL A 939 -7.02 -13.01 -18.34
CA VAL A 939 -7.44 -13.64 -17.08
C VAL A 939 -8.48 -12.78 -16.35
N ALA A 940 -8.26 -11.46 -16.28
CA ALA A 940 -9.24 -10.54 -15.69
C ALA A 940 -10.59 -10.62 -16.41
N LYS A 941 -10.59 -10.67 -17.75
CA LYS A 941 -11.79 -10.92 -18.55
C LYS A 941 -12.43 -12.27 -18.19
N GLN A 942 -11.66 -13.35 -18.16
CA GLN A 942 -12.17 -14.69 -17.85
C GLN A 942 -12.84 -14.74 -16.46
N LEU A 943 -12.25 -14.10 -15.45
CA LEU A 943 -12.84 -13.98 -14.13
C LEU A 943 -14.12 -13.13 -14.15
N ASN A 944 -14.12 -12.01 -14.87
CA ASN A 944 -15.30 -11.17 -15.00
C ASN A 944 -16.48 -11.87 -15.70
N ASP A 945 -16.22 -12.62 -16.77
CA ASP A 945 -17.23 -13.43 -17.46
C ASP A 945 -17.82 -14.53 -16.55
N ASN A 946 -17.11 -14.91 -15.48
CA ASN A 946 -17.57 -15.87 -14.47
C ASN A 946 -18.16 -15.19 -13.21
N GLY A 947 -18.40 -13.88 -13.24
CA GLY A 947 -19.06 -13.14 -12.16
C GLY A 947 -18.14 -12.57 -11.08
N VAL A 948 -16.81 -12.61 -11.26
CA VAL A 948 -15.89 -11.91 -10.35
C VAL A 948 -15.93 -10.41 -10.65
N THR A 949 -16.07 -9.60 -9.60
CA THR A 949 -16.00 -8.14 -9.68
C THR A 949 -14.57 -7.71 -10.00
N VAL A 950 -14.34 -7.29 -11.25
CA VAL A 950 -13.06 -6.72 -11.69
C VAL A 950 -13.15 -5.20 -11.72
N ASN A 951 -12.23 -4.53 -11.05
CA ASN A 951 -12.21 -3.08 -10.91
C ASN A 951 -11.10 -2.45 -11.73
N LEU A 952 -11.31 -1.20 -12.14
CA LEU A 952 -10.24 -0.32 -12.60
C LEU A 952 -9.41 0.17 -11.40
N GLY A 953 -8.09 0.05 -11.50
CA GLY A 953 -7.13 0.64 -10.56
C GLY A 953 -5.94 1.22 -11.31
N ALA A 954 -5.80 2.56 -11.34
CA ALA A 954 -4.78 3.22 -12.17
C ALA A 954 -3.41 3.35 -11.50
N HIS A 955 -3.32 3.02 -10.21
CA HIS A 955 -2.14 3.04 -9.33
C HIS A 955 -1.45 4.43 -9.18
N GLY A 956 -1.68 5.41 -10.05
CA GLY A 956 -1.16 6.78 -9.92
C GLY A 956 0.14 7.05 -10.67
N GLN A 957 0.56 6.18 -11.59
CA GLN A 957 1.70 6.41 -12.50
C GLN A 957 1.54 7.73 -13.26
N LEU A 958 0.31 8.01 -13.73
CA LEU A 958 -0.05 9.23 -14.43
C LEU A 958 -1.44 9.68 -14.01
N GLN A 959 -1.54 10.86 -13.40
CA GLN A 959 -2.80 11.41 -12.88
C GLN A 959 -3.77 11.73 -14.03
N GLY A 960 -5.04 11.32 -13.91
CA GLY A 960 -6.04 11.43 -14.96
C GLY A 960 -5.87 10.37 -16.06
N LEU A 961 -4.98 10.61 -17.01
CA LEU A 961 -4.83 9.75 -18.20
C LEU A 961 -4.51 8.28 -17.85
N GLY A 962 -3.84 8.00 -16.73
CA GLY A 962 -3.55 6.64 -16.28
C GLY A 962 -4.82 5.79 -16.01
N ALA A 963 -5.93 6.41 -15.60
CA ALA A 963 -7.19 5.70 -15.43
C ALA A 963 -7.74 5.23 -16.79
N HIS A 964 -7.67 6.07 -17.81
CA HIS A 964 -8.04 5.66 -19.17
C HIS A 964 -7.13 4.57 -19.71
N TRP A 965 -5.83 4.64 -19.41
CA TRP A 965 -4.91 3.55 -19.75
C TRP A 965 -5.38 2.23 -19.15
N GLU A 966 -5.62 2.16 -17.84
CA GLU A 966 -6.11 0.93 -17.21
C GLU A 966 -7.40 0.41 -17.84
N LEU A 967 -8.38 1.30 -18.10
CA LEU A 967 -9.61 0.98 -18.82
C LEU A 967 -9.34 0.32 -20.18
N TRP A 968 -8.43 0.90 -20.97
CA TRP A 968 -8.07 0.39 -22.29
C TRP A 968 -7.31 -0.92 -22.22
N LEU A 969 -6.47 -1.11 -21.18
CA LEU A 969 -5.75 -2.36 -20.94
C LEU A 969 -6.70 -3.51 -20.59
N LEU A 970 -7.80 -3.25 -19.86
CA LEU A 970 -8.87 -4.23 -19.64
C LEU A 970 -9.55 -4.62 -20.96
N GLN A 971 -9.80 -3.66 -21.85
CA GLN A 971 -10.33 -3.92 -23.19
C GLN A 971 -9.34 -4.70 -24.08
N GLN A 972 -8.03 -4.48 -23.97
CA GLN A 972 -7.00 -5.28 -24.67
C GLN A 972 -7.03 -6.77 -24.31
N GLY A 973 -7.53 -7.13 -23.12
CA GLY A 973 -7.76 -8.52 -22.70
C GLY A 973 -9.03 -9.15 -23.31
N GLY A 974 -9.83 -8.36 -24.02
CA GLY A 974 -11.06 -8.79 -24.70
C GLY A 974 -12.36 -8.45 -23.97
N MET A 975 -12.32 -7.64 -22.89
CA MET A 975 -13.57 -7.07 -22.35
C MET A 975 -14.27 -6.24 -23.44
N SER A 976 -15.59 -6.34 -23.54
CA SER A 976 -16.36 -5.38 -24.35
C SER A 976 -16.20 -3.97 -23.78
N ASN A 977 -16.46 -2.95 -24.60
CA ASN A 977 -16.40 -1.55 -24.14
C ASN A 977 -17.31 -1.34 -22.92
N LEU A 978 -18.52 -1.91 -22.92
CA LEU A 978 -19.44 -1.82 -21.79
C LEU A 978 -18.91 -2.51 -20.52
N GLN A 979 -18.30 -3.69 -20.64
CA GLN A 979 -17.66 -4.38 -19.50
C GLN A 979 -16.53 -3.54 -18.90
N ALA A 980 -15.65 -2.98 -19.75
CA ALA A 980 -14.56 -2.13 -19.28
C ALA A 980 -15.10 -0.86 -18.60
N LEU A 981 -16.13 -0.22 -19.15
CA LEU A 981 -16.77 0.94 -18.54
C LEU A 981 -17.42 0.59 -17.19
N ARG A 982 -18.03 -0.60 -17.06
CA ARG A 982 -18.59 -1.09 -15.79
C ARG A 982 -17.49 -1.30 -14.75
N ALA A 983 -16.33 -1.86 -15.15
CA ALA A 983 -15.15 -2.01 -14.30
C ALA A 983 -14.62 -0.65 -13.79
N ALA A 984 -14.75 0.39 -14.59
CA ALA A 984 -14.35 1.76 -14.27
C ALA A 984 -15.37 2.59 -13.49
N THR A 985 -16.57 2.07 -13.25
CA THR A 985 -17.68 2.81 -12.63
C THR A 985 -18.34 1.99 -11.53
N LEU A 986 -19.34 1.18 -11.89
CA LEU A 986 -20.18 0.45 -10.95
C LEU A 986 -19.39 -0.55 -10.11
N ASN A 987 -18.49 -1.33 -10.72
CA ASN A 987 -17.75 -2.37 -9.99
C ASN A 987 -16.91 -1.78 -8.86
N GLY A 988 -16.19 -0.68 -9.12
CA GLY A 988 -15.42 0.02 -8.08
C GLY A 988 -16.31 0.61 -6.98
N ALA A 989 -17.52 1.08 -7.34
CA ALA A 989 -18.49 1.55 -6.35
C ALA A 989 -19.05 0.40 -5.49
N GLU A 990 -19.38 -0.75 -6.08
CA GLU A 990 -19.83 -1.95 -5.35
C GLU A 990 -18.73 -2.50 -4.44
N TYR A 991 -17.51 -2.60 -4.95
CA TYR A 991 -16.33 -3.06 -4.22
C TYR A 991 -16.07 -2.27 -2.92
N LEU A 992 -16.38 -0.98 -2.93
CA LEU A 992 -16.18 -0.07 -1.79
C LEU A 992 -17.49 0.21 -1.00
N GLY A 993 -18.59 -0.47 -1.32
CA GLY A 993 -19.88 -0.29 -0.63
C GLY A 993 -20.63 1.01 -0.98
N MET A 994 -20.24 1.68 -2.07
CA MET A 994 -20.72 3.00 -2.47
C MET A 994 -21.80 2.96 -3.56
N SER A 995 -22.15 1.78 -4.05
CA SER A 995 -23.06 1.59 -5.19
C SER A 995 -24.49 2.07 -4.92
N ASN A 996 -24.89 2.29 -3.67
CA ASN A 996 -26.19 2.93 -3.37
C ASN A 996 -26.23 4.42 -3.76
N ASP A 997 -25.07 5.10 -3.76
CA ASP A 997 -24.98 6.55 -3.97
C ASP A 997 -24.35 6.94 -5.32
N ILE A 998 -23.42 6.14 -5.85
CA ILE A 998 -22.65 6.44 -7.08
C ILE A 998 -22.47 5.20 -7.97
N GLY A 999 -21.64 5.29 -9.02
CA GLY A 999 -21.28 4.19 -9.91
C GLY A 999 -22.27 3.90 -11.05
N SER A 1000 -23.51 4.43 -10.97
CA SER A 1000 -24.51 4.39 -12.04
C SER A 1000 -25.33 5.69 -12.07
N LEU A 1001 -26.02 5.96 -13.18
CA LEU A 1001 -26.92 7.10 -13.34
C LEU A 1001 -28.36 6.66 -13.10
N LYS A 1002 -28.85 6.91 -11.89
CA LYS A 1002 -30.18 6.53 -11.43
C LYS A 1002 -30.80 7.64 -10.59
N VAL A 1003 -32.12 7.82 -10.68
CA VAL A 1003 -32.85 8.74 -9.80
C VAL A 1003 -32.54 8.42 -8.33
N GLY A 1004 -32.23 9.45 -7.54
CA GLY A 1004 -31.89 9.36 -6.12
C GLY A 1004 -30.39 9.31 -5.83
N LYS A 1005 -29.56 8.86 -6.79
CA LYS A 1005 -28.10 8.85 -6.68
C LYS A 1005 -27.50 10.24 -6.82
N LEU A 1006 -26.25 10.37 -6.38
CA LEU A 1006 -25.47 11.60 -6.56
C LEU A 1006 -25.16 11.83 -8.04
N ALA A 1007 -25.09 13.11 -8.40
CA ALA A 1007 -24.71 13.55 -9.73
C ALA A 1007 -23.19 13.57 -9.89
N ASP A 1008 -22.63 12.36 -10.05
CA ASP A 1008 -21.23 12.11 -10.41
C ASP A 1008 -21.22 11.55 -11.85
N LEU A 1009 -20.93 12.38 -12.84
CA LEU A 1009 -21.03 12.04 -14.26
C LEU A 1009 -19.99 12.75 -15.12
N VAL A 1010 -19.79 12.25 -16.33
CA VAL A 1010 -18.95 12.88 -17.35
C VAL A 1010 -19.72 13.04 -18.65
N VAL A 1011 -19.42 14.10 -19.39
CA VAL A 1011 -19.96 14.37 -20.74
C VAL A 1011 -18.82 14.33 -21.74
N MET A 1012 -18.95 13.50 -22.77
CA MET A 1012 -17.93 13.21 -23.78
C MET A 1012 -18.41 13.60 -25.18
N ASN A 1013 -17.51 14.15 -26.00
CA ASN A 1013 -17.82 14.49 -27.39
C ASN A 1013 -18.03 13.26 -28.28
N LYS A 1014 -17.49 12.10 -27.91
CA LYS A 1014 -17.54 10.87 -28.71
C LYS A 1014 -18.11 9.71 -27.90
N ASN A 1015 -18.57 8.67 -28.61
CA ASN A 1015 -19.19 7.49 -28.01
C ASN A 1015 -18.14 6.45 -27.58
N PRO A 1016 -17.97 6.14 -26.28
CA PRO A 1016 -17.03 5.13 -25.81
C PRO A 1016 -17.47 3.69 -26.10
N LEU A 1017 -18.72 3.45 -26.53
CA LEU A 1017 -19.17 2.12 -26.94
C LEU A 1017 -18.70 1.74 -28.34
N GLU A 1018 -18.35 2.72 -29.19
CA GLU A 1018 -17.76 2.48 -30.51
C GLU A 1018 -16.25 2.25 -30.44
N ASP A 1019 -15.55 3.06 -29.64
CA ASP A 1019 -14.12 2.92 -29.35
C ASP A 1019 -13.89 3.33 -27.90
N ILE A 1020 -13.34 2.44 -27.08
CA ILE A 1020 -13.07 2.69 -25.66
C ILE A 1020 -12.16 3.91 -25.44
N LYS A 1021 -11.30 4.25 -26.41
CA LYS A 1021 -10.43 5.44 -26.35
C LYS A 1021 -11.20 6.75 -26.41
N ASN A 1022 -12.44 6.74 -26.89
CA ASN A 1022 -13.31 7.92 -26.85
C ASN A 1022 -13.64 8.39 -25.42
N THR A 1023 -13.36 7.57 -24.40
CA THR A 1023 -13.44 8.00 -23.00
C THR A 1023 -12.56 9.21 -22.67
N GLU A 1024 -11.51 9.50 -23.44
CA GLU A 1024 -10.68 10.69 -23.22
C GLU A 1024 -11.36 12.00 -23.68
N SER A 1025 -12.38 11.90 -24.55
CA SER A 1025 -13.07 13.04 -25.19
C SER A 1025 -14.00 13.84 -24.26
N ILE A 1026 -13.81 13.71 -22.95
CA ILE A 1026 -14.56 14.41 -21.91
C ILE A 1026 -14.42 15.92 -22.11
N ILE A 1027 -15.55 16.61 -22.09
CA ILE A 1027 -15.64 18.07 -22.10
C ILE A 1027 -16.13 18.61 -20.75
N TYR A 1028 -16.98 17.86 -20.05
CA TYR A 1028 -17.48 18.22 -18.73
C TYR A 1028 -17.34 17.07 -17.75
N THR A 1029 -16.95 17.40 -16.52
CA THR A 1029 -17.00 16.48 -15.38
C THR A 1029 -17.86 17.09 -14.31
N MET A 1030 -18.81 16.32 -13.78
CA MET A 1030 -19.63 16.68 -12.65
C MET A 1030 -19.27 15.79 -11.46
N VAL A 1031 -19.01 16.40 -10.31
CA VAL A 1031 -18.80 15.69 -9.04
C VAL A 1031 -19.66 16.36 -7.97
N ASN A 1032 -20.47 15.59 -7.28
CA ASN A 1032 -21.42 16.04 -6.27
C ASN A 1032 -22.33 17.17 -6.78
N GLY A 1033 -22.78 17.11 -8.05
CA GLY A 1033 -23.59 18.14 -8.69
C GLY A 1033 -22.85 19.39 -9.18
N ARG A 1034 -21.55 19.55 -8.86
CA ARG A 1034 -20.73 20.66 -9.32
C ARG A 1034 -20.14 20.36 -10.68
N LEU A 1035 -20.43 21.20 -11.67
CA LEU A 1035 -20.08 21.00 -13.07
C LEU A 1035 -18.82 21.79 -13.44
N TYR A 1036 -17.82 21.09 -13.99
CA TYR A 1036 -16.55 21.68 -14.42
C TYR A 1036 -16.34 21.52 -15.93
N ASP A 1037 -15.85 22.59 -16.56
CA ASP A 1037 -15.30 22.56 -17.92
C ASP A 1037 -13.90 21.93 -17.87
N THR A 1038 -13.66 20.81 -18.53
CA THR A 1038 -12.37 20.10 -18.42
C THR A 1038 -11.22 20.76 -19.18
N ASN A 1039 -11.50 21.73 -20.06
CA ASN A 1039 -10.47 22.48 -20.78
C ASN A 1039 -9.85 23.60 -19.94
N THR A 1040 -10.60 24.11 -18.96
CA THR A 1040 -10.19 25.21 -18.07
C THR A 1040 -10.16 24.83 -16.58
N MET A 1041 -10.92 23.80 -16.22
CA MET A 1041 -11.33 23.42 -14.86
C MET A 1041 -12.05 24.53 -14.09
N ASN A 1042 -12.70 25.45 -14.81
CA ASN A 1042 -13.64 26.39 -14.21
C ASN A 1042 -14.92 25.64 -13.80
N GLU A 1043 -15.48 25.98 -12.66
CA GLU A 1043 -16.84 25.60 -12.32
C GLU A 1043 -17.79 26.43 -13.19
N ILE A 1044 -18.65 25.76 -13.94
CA ILE A 1044 -19.56 26.39 -14.92
C ILE A 1044 -21.04 26.16 -14.58
N GLY A 1045 -21.34 25.42 -13.51
CA GLY A 1045 -22.69 25.06 -13.07
C GLY A 1045 -23.52 26.24 -12.54
N ASN A 1046 -24.27 26.03 -11.46
CA ASN A 1046 -25.15 27.06 -10.90
C ASN A 1046 -24.40 28.23 -10.25
N SER A 1047 -23.17 28.00 -9.78
CA SER A 1047 -22.30 29.00 -9.16
C SER A 1047 -20.96 29.08 -9.90
N PRO A 1048 -20.88 29.76 -11.06
CA PRO A 1048 -19.65 29.78 -11.85
C PRO A 1048 -18.47 30.36 -11.10
N LYS A 1049 -17.32 29.67 -11.14
CA LYS A 1049 -16.09 30.08 -10.46
C LYS A 1049 -14.86 29.76 -11.31
N PRO A 1050 -14.01 30.75 -11.64
CA PRO A 1050 -12.77 30.48 -12.35
C PRO A 1050 -11.74 29.78 -11.45
N ARG A 1051 -10.95 28.88 -12.03
CA ARG A 1051 -9.79 28.27 -11.37
C ARG A 1051 -8.65 29.28 -11.25
N THR A 1052 -7.94 29.28 -10.12
CA THR A 1052 -6.70 30.08 -9.95
C THR A 1052 -5.47 29.37 -10.53
N LYS A 1053 -4.37 30.09 -10.72
CA LYS A 1053 -3.17 29.58 -11.42
C LYS A 1053 -2.36 28.59 -10.57
N PHE A 1054 -1.83 27.54 -11.21
CA PHE A 1054 -0.78 26.68 -10.63
C PHE A 1054 0.57 27.39 -10.63
N TYR A 1055 1.50 26.91 -9.80
CA TYR A 1055 2.83 27.53 -9.66
C TYR A 1055 3.64 27.56 -10.96
N TRP A 1056 3.42 26.63 -11.90
CA TRP A 1056 4.09 26.59 -13.19
C TRP A 1056 3.42 27.44 -14.28
N GLU A 1057 2.21 27.96 -14.02
CA GLU A 1057 1.52 28.92 -14.90
C GLU A 1057 1.99 30.36 -14.63
N SER A 1058 2.94 30.55 -13.71
CA SER A 1058 3.65 31.82 -13.50
C SER A 1058 4.65 32.08 -14.62
N GLY A 1059 4.69 33.31 -15.16
CA GLY A 1059 5.60 33.72 -16.24
C GLY A 1059 7.09 33.66 -15.90
N THR A 1060 7.45 33.44 -14.63
CA THR A 1060 8.84 33.32 -14.15
C THR A 1060 9.28 31.89 -13.88
N TYR A 1061 8.44 30.90 -14.20
CA TYR A 1061 8.78 29.48 -14.09
C TYR A 1061 9.40 28.98 -15.41
N ASN A 1062 10.32 28.01 -15.35
CA ASN A 1062 11.03 27.53 -16.55
C ASN A 1062 10.09 26.95 -17.64
N GLN A 1063 8.89 26.50 -17.25
CA GLN A 1063 7.85 26.02 -18.18
C GLN A 1063 7.00 27.14 -18.80
N ALA A 1064 7.21 28.41 -18.42
CA ALA A 1064 6.59 29.55 -19.09
C ALA A 1064 7.15 29.78 -20.50
N PHE A 1065 8.30 29.17 -20.82
CA PHE A 1065 8.84 29.16 -22.17
C PHE A 1065 8.02 28.20 -23.05
N LYS A 1066 7.25 28.75 -23.99
CA LYS A 1066 6.53 27.94 -24.99
C LYS A 1066 7.56 27.32 -25.95
N TRP A 1067 7.74 26.01 -25.86
CA TRP A 1067 8.45 25.26 -26.90
C TRP A 1067 7.62 25.32 -28.19
N HIS A 1068 8.22 25.80 -29.28
CA HIS A 1068 7.58 25.94 -30.59
C HIS A 1068 8.08 24.82 -31.50
N GLU A 1069 7.45 23.64 -31.39
CA GLU A 1069 7.83 22.44 -32.15
C GLU A 1069 7.73 22.66 -33.68
N ALA A 1070 6.83 23.53 -34.13
CA ALA A 1070 6.67 23.89 -35.54
C ALA A 1070 7.91 24.54 -36.17
N SER A 1071 8.68 25.33 -35.40
CA SER A 1071 9.85 26.07 -35.92
C SER A 1071 11.19 25.40 -35.64
N ASN A 1072 11.20 24.30 -34.86
CA ASN A 1072 12.42 23.69 -34.32
C ASN A 1072 13.40 24.72 -33.71
N SER A 1073 12.85 25.82 -33.18
CA SER A 1073 13.60 27.02 -32.78
C SER A 1073 12.99 27.63 -31.50
N PHE A 1074 13.79 28.45 -30.82
CA PHE A 1074 13.36 29.30 -29.71
C PHE A 1074 12.49 30.50 -30.15
N THR A 1075 12.23 30.65 -31.46
CA THR A 1075 11.44 31.74 -32.04
C THR A 1075 10.12 31.26 -32.61
N ARG A 1076 9.06 32.08 -32.48
CA ARG A 1076 7.78 31.86 -33.18
C ARG A 1076 7.98 32.01 -34.69
N GLU A 1077 7.32 31.18 -35.49
CA GLU A 1077 7.13 31.49 -36.90
C GLU A 1077 6.36 32.81 -37.01
N SER A 1078 6.97 33.79 -37.64
CA SER A 1078 6.27 34.96 -38.14
C SER A 1078 6.41 34.94 -39.64
N CYS A 1079 5.29 34.77 -40.36
CA CYS A 1079 5.25 35.14 -41.76
C CYS A 1079 5.28 36.66 -41.83
N GLY A 1080 6.43 37.22 -42.22
CA GLY A 1080 6.59 38.67 -42.34
C GLY A 1080 7.39 39.04 -43.58
N CYS A 1081 6.69 39.44 -44.64
CA CYS A 1081 7.24 40.29 -45.70
C CYS A 1081 7.44 41.76 -45.26
N HIS A 1082 7.41 42.05 -43.96
CA HIS A 1082 7.63 43.40 -43.43
C HIS A 1082 8.53 43.33 -42.20
N VAL A 1083 9.84 43.18 -42.43
CA VAL A 1083 10.84 43.64 -41.49
C VAL A 1083 11.24 45.05 -41.94
N GLY A 1084 10.67 46.05 -41.28
CA GLY A 1084 10.94 47.46 -41.53
C GLY A 1084 10.88 48.25 -40.23
N SER A 1085 12.08 48.60 -39.75
CA SER A 1085 12.44 49.70 -38.84
C SER A 1085 11.92 49.77 -37.39
N HIS A 1086 12.90 49.59 -36.49
CA HIS A 1086 13.10 50.11 -35.12
C HIS A 1086 12.51 49.36 -33.92
#